data_AF-A0A7W4ETX9-F1
#
_entry.id   AF-A0A7W4ETX9-F1
#
_cell.length_a   1.000
_cell.length_b   1.000
_cell.length_c   1.000
_cell.angle_alpha   90.00
_cell.angle_beta   90.00
_cell.angle_gamma   90.00
#
_symmetry.space_group_name_H-M   'P 1'
#
loop_
_entity.id
_entity.type
_entity.pdbx_description
1 polymer ?
#
loop_
_entity_poly.entity_id
_entity_poly.type
_entity_poly.pdbx_seq_one_letter_code
_entity_poly.pdbx_strand_id
1 'polypeptide(L)'
;MKIRRQKRGIVMRIASVVAVSGLAIGGLFYGLNSVNAAGLNKNYNYIKANYAVPNANVAWVSPNGDDNKGNGSESAPYKSFGRAVTKIGDGGTVVAKSGIYREPHFFVTKKSVTMQAAPNAEVWLKGSDVVTNWSREGNMWKATGNFQNFCHVCTTNIKPEVEGMAAYPEQVFINDKPLTQVGSKAEVGPGKFYVEDATQTTRSGGHFNPGRQDTVSYYLGSDPTAGTTEISQRTRAFTTTGENFKLQGINIAQYAPNQTWGFKDPQLDDKAGPIAISINGKNSLVQDVIVAQNSNSGLFLDKASGTVVRNSQFLDNGGNGAGANRIENAVFENNTFSNNNAAGFETNGSYCTSWCGMADVKVTHAENFTFRNNVVDYSKSGSTNSDIAVAKRHQLPGFWCDEGCINTNIVNNYFTNVQMAIFYEVSHTGIIASNIIEGSGSGILVSGSSKTKIYNNSISRTAYPIRIREDTRSKGCNAYQGSTCTAPESWSQAKGLSWDTTGTEMYNNIISSRAATAKDGDSPYWAYGVRTKGGANIGGPKVGTNEMFAGLDYNVYYRNDTNVDKTVFTWDLAQTDAPIDVLFSKTSDIAKDGRVSKAIDGLERNSLDQTGSRSANPFFTSEAANNNDYNKSNYTIKAGSPAANSGKELPADVAKAIDPSGATVKAGTKVNRGALVNANMTGGEPNISSKSSSTPQQNNANGATTNGQANPKAPGMGSASKADTAHAAQTAEADTKSDNSAVSIPDARLKAAINKSLSETLGARRGAAQDVTAGEMQKLTGLSLILPGDAADDRKATDLTGLEAATNLDWLAIDGNKVKSLAPLAKLTKLTSLTAYSNQIESLDPIAGLTNLKLVMVSGNPIASTKPLAKLTQLKRVALSGKDDFVLDIADVAASKGSLESLSLYDYSRKTTLANGSQLATFGSLKKLRLTGVKPSAADSAAIGSLKLEQRRID
;
A
#
# COMPACT_ATOMS: atom_id res chain seq x y z
N MET A 1 -66.77 -35.82 -8.88
CA MET A 1 -66.82 -37.27 -8.58
C MET A 1 -65.47 -37.92 -8.94
N LYS A 2 -65.28 -39.22 -8.71
CA LYS A 2 -64.00 -39.97 -8.81
C LYS A 2 -63.22 -39.79 -10.14
N ILE A 3 -61.97 -39.37 -10.03
CA ILE A 3 -60.74 -40.17 -10.30
C ILE A 3 -60.81 -41.30 -11.36
N ARG A 4 -59.77 -41.33 -12.24
CA ARG A 4 -59.06 -42.46 -12.95
C ARG A 4 -59.23 -42.71 -14.48
N ARG A 5 -58.04 -42.78 -15.12
CA ARG A 5 -57.51 -43.79 -16.09
C ARG A 5 -57.74 -43.68 -17.62
N GLN A 6 -56.61 -43.38 -18.29
CA GLN A 6 -55.86 -44.21 -19.26
C GLN A 6 -56.11 -44.16 -20.79
N LYS A 7 -54.95 -44.04 -21.49
CA LYS A 7 -54.50 -44.68 -22.75
C LYS A 7 -54.99 -44.15 -24.13
N ARG A 8 -54.00 -43.63 -24.89
CA ARG A 8 -53.62 -43.91 -26.31
C ARG A 8 -54.75 -44.01 -27.37
N GLY A 9 -54.73 -43.15 -28.40
CA GLY A 9 -55.64 -43.30 -29.57
C GLY A 9 -55.42 -42.30 -30.73
N ILE A 10 -54.31 -42.47 -31.45
CA ILE A 10 -53.91 -41.93 -32.76
C ILE A 10 -55.03 -41.65 -33.83
N VAL A 11 -54.91 -40.51 -34.56
CA VAL A 11 -55.34 -40.20 -35.96
C VAL A 11 -56.81 -39.85 -36.33
N MET A 12 -56.99 -38.61 -36.84
CA MET A 12 -57.86 -38.12 -37.97
C MET A 12 -59.41 -38.34 -37.94
N ARG A 13 -60.29 -37.61 -38.67
CA ARG A 13 -60.18 -36.58 -39.74
C ARG A 13 -61.47 -35.72 -39.86
N ILE A 14 -61.45 -34.69 -40.75
CA ILE A 14 -62.60 -33.91 -41.32
C ILE A 14 -63.18 -32.86 -40.35
N ALA A 15 -62.95 -31.53 -40.48
CA ALA A 15 -63.33 -30.53 -41.53
C ALA A 15 -64.79 -29.98 -41.34
N SER A 16 -65.13 -28.70 -41.56
CA SER A 16 -64.50 -27.63 -42.39
C SER A 16 -64.65 -26.22 -41.75
N VAL A 17 -63.65 -25.31 -41.82
CA VAL A 17 -63.59 -24.07 -42.67
C VAL A 17 -64.67 -23.01 -42.32
N VAL A 18 -64.36 -21.95 -41.52
CA VAL A 18 -63.97 -20.55 -41.91
C VAL A 18 -65.16 -19.68 -42.39
N ALA A 19 -65.35 -18.38 -42.09
CA ALA A 19 -64.54 -17.26 -41.53
C ALA A 19 -65.33 -16.50 -40.41
N VAL A 20 -65.03 -15.31 -39.85
CA VAL A 20 -64.16 -14.14 -40.18
C VAL A 20 -63.58 -13.50 -38.90
N SER A 21 -62.36 -12.95 -38.95
CA SER A 21 -61.69 -12.19 -37.88
C SER A 21 -62.01 -10.68 -37.95
N GLY A 22 -61.99 -9.87 -36.89
CA GLY A 22 -61.76 -10.12 -35.46
C GLY A 22 -61.24 -8.84 -34.77
N LEU A 23 -61.84 -8.41 -33.65
CA LEU A 23 -61.49 -7.13 -33.00
C LEU A 23 -61.71 -7.12 -31.47
N ALA A 24 -60.60 -7.07 -30.72
CA ALA A 24 -60.40 -6.50 -29.38
C ALA A 24 -61.11 -7.05 -28.10
N ILE A 25 -60.53 -6.62 -26.96
CA ILE A 25 -61.00 -6.59 -25.56
C ILE A 25 -60.87 -7.86 -24.70
N GLY A 26 -60.25 -7.69 -23.53
CA GLY A 26 -60.31 -8.58 -22.36
C GLY A 26 -59.09 -9.52 -22.17
N GLY A 27 -58.48 -9.65 -20.99
CA GLY A 27 -58.67 -8.89 -19.75
C GLY A 27 -58.30 -9.70 -18.49
N LEU A 28 -57.07 -9.52 -17.98
CA LEU A 28 -56.51 -10.08 -16.73
C LEU A 28 -56.57 -11.62 -16.51
N PHE A 29 -55.41 -12.19 -16.17
CA PHE A 29 -55.22 -12.74 -14.82
C PHE A 29 -53.75 -12.64 -14.40
N TYR A 30 -53.50 -12.37 -13.12
CA TYR A 30 -52.13 -12.27 -12.57
C TYR A 30 -51.52 -13.67 -12.39
N GLY A 31 -50.26 -13.82 -12.82
CA GLY A 31 -49.44 -15.01 -12.57
C GLY A 31 -47.97 -14.61 -12.40
N LEU A 32 -47.50 -14.56 -11.15
CA LEU A 32 -46.14 -14.08 -10.84
C LEU A 32 -45.06 -15.05 -11.34
N ASN A 33 -44.28 -14.59 -12.30
CA ASN A 33 -42.86 -14.94 -12.42
C ASN A 33 -42.13 -13.74 -13.04
N SER A 34 -41.84 -12.74 -12.21
CA SER A 34 -40.88 -11.68 -12.55
C SER A 34 -39.48 -12.29 -12.60
N VAL A 35 -39.13 -12.87 -13.74
CA VAL A 35 -37.74 -13.26 -14.04
C VAL A 35 -36.93 -11.96 -14.01
N ASN A 36 -36.16 -11.77 -12.94
CA ASN A 36 -35.21 -10.68 -12.86
C ASN A 36 -34.27 -10.80 -14.07
N ALA A 37 -34.34 -9.85 -15.00
CA ALA A 37 -33.38 -9.76 -16.09
C ALA A 37 -31.98 -9.67 -15.46
N ALA A 38 -31.13 -10.66 -15.75
CA ALA A 38 -29.82 -10.75 -15.11
C ALA A 38 -28.99 -9.52 -15.49
N GLY A 39 -28.62 -8.71 -14.47
CA GLY A 39 -27.95 -7.41 -14.61
C GLY A 39 -26.81 -7.43 -15.61
N LEU A 40 -26.60 -6.32 -16.32
CA LEU A 40 -25.66 -6.24 -17.44
C LEU A 40 -24.24 -6.61 -17.00
N ASN A 41 -23.81 -6.10 -15.86
CA ASN A 41 -22.61 -6.58 -15.17
C ASN A 41 -22.96 -7.77 -14.25
N LYS A 42 -22.14 -8.84 -14.29
CA LYS A 42 -22.36 -10.07 -13.52
C LYS A 42 -21.63 -10.14 -12.17
N ASN A 43 -20.83 -9.12 -11.84
CA ASN A 43 -20.04 -9.04 -10.60
C ASN A 43 -20.57 -7.96 -9.62
N TYR A 44 -21.17 -6.87 -10.12
CA TYR A 44 -21.69 -5.76 -9.31
C TYR A 44 -23.18 -5.52 -9.56
N ASN A 45 -23.94 -5.32 -8.48
CA ASN A 45 -25.31 -4.80 -8.56
C ASN A 45 -25.24 -3.27 -8.67
N TYR A 46 -25.69 -2.70 -9.79
CA TYR A 46 -25.68 -1.25 -10.01
C TYR A 46 -26.56 -0.50 -9.00
N ILE A 47 -26.23 0.77 -8.75
CA ILE A 47 -27.01 1.65 -7.87
C ILE A 47 -28.26 2.11 -8.65
N LYS A 48 -29.43 1.65 -8.22
CA LYS A 48 -30.70 1.93 -8.91
C LYS A 48 -31.18 3.35 -8.64
N ALA A 49 -30.82 4.28 -9.53
CA ALA A 49 -31.26 5.67 -9.49
C ALA A 49 -32.48 5.96 -10.40
N ASN A 50 -33.22 7.03 -10.09
CA ASN A 50 -34.43 7.44 -10.79
C ASN A 50 -34.38 8.93 -11.19
N TYR A 51 -33.45 9.29 -12.07
CA TYR A 51 -33.27 10.67 -12.52
C TYR A 51 -34.34 11.09 -13.53
N ALA A 52 -34.99 12.23 -13.28
CA ALA A 52 -35.90 12.83 -14.24
C ALA A 52 -35.18 13.19 -15.55
N VAL A 53 -35.84 12.98 -16.68
CA VAL A 53 -35.35 13.41 -18.00
C VAL A 53 -35.78 14.86 -18.22
N PRO A 54 -34.87 15.80 -18.57
CA PRO A 54 -35.26 17.17 -18.90
C PRO A 54 -36.08 17.27 -20.18
N ASN A 55 -36.98 18.25 -20.26
CA ASN A 55 -37.87 18.43 -21.41
C ASN A 55 -37.20 19.09 -22.63
N ALA A 56 -35.97 19.60 -22.49
CA ALA A 56 -35.23 20.32 -23.54
C ALA A 56 -33.71 20.20 -23.33
N ASN A 57 -32.92 20.49 -24.38
CA ASN A 57 -31.45 20.37 -24.40
C ASN A 57 -30.94 18.98 -23.96
N VAL A 58 -31.62 17.93 -24.41
CA VAL A 58 -31.28 16.52 -24.16
C VAL A 58 -30.75 15.87 -25.42
N ALA A 59 -29.72 15.04 -25.27
CA ALA A 59 -29.31 14.05 -26.26
C ALA A 59 -29.31 12.65 -25.64
N TRP A 60 -30.01 11.70 -26.26
CA TRP A 60 -30.06 10.32 -25.82
C TRP A 60 -28.93 9.49 -26.40
N VAL A 61 -28.41 8.55 -25.60
CA VAL A 61 -27.46 7.51 -26.05
C VAL A 61 -27.99 6.10 -25.77
N SER A 62 -27.57 5.14 -26.60
CA SER A 62 -27.90 3.72 -26.52
C SER A 62 -26.77 2.90 -27.18
N PRO A 63 -26.42 1.69 -26.70
CA PRO A 63 -25.43 0.84 -27.39
C PRO A 63 -25.86 0.47 -28.82
N ASN A 64 -27.18 0.48 -29.06
CA ASN A 64 -27.83 0.22 -30.35
C ASN A 64 -28.13 1.51 -31.15
N GLY A 65 -27.61 2.66 -30.71
CA GLY A 65 -27.72 3.93 -31.43
C GLY A 65 -26.75 4.04 -32.61
N ASP A 66 -26.83 5.16 -33.34
CA ASP A 66 -25.98 5.44 -34.50
C ASP A 66 -25.48 6.90 -34.42
N ASP A 67 -24.16 7.12 -34.41
CA ASP A 67 -23.58 8.46 -34.30
C ASP A 67 -23.69 9.28 -35.59
N ASN A 68 -23.94 8.62 -36.73
CA ASN A 68 -24.07 9.24 -38.05
C ASN A 68 -25.53 9.48 -38.44
N LYS A 69 -26.44 8.57 -38.06
CA LYS A 69 -27.88 8.62 -38.41
C LYS A 69 -28.80 8.99 -37.25
N GLY A 70 -28.37 8.79 -36.00
CA GLY A 70 -29.10 9.25 -34.83
C GLY A 70 -29.20 10.77 -34.81
N ASN A 71 -30.31 11.28 -34.27
CA ASN A 71 -30.54 12.72 -34.10
C ASN A 71 -30.52 13.14 -32.62
N GLY A 72 -30.29 12.20 -31.69
CA GLY A 72 -30.26 12.45 -30.26
C GLY A 72 -31.64 12.41 -29.58
N SER A 73 -32.72 12.17 -30.32
CA SER A 73 -34.03 11.88 -29.73
C SER A 73 -34.05 10.50 -29.06
N GLU A 74 -35.04 10.25 -28.20
CA GLU A 74 -35.17 8.97 -27.52
C GLU A 74 -35.37 7.78 -28.50
N SER A 75 -36.03 8.02 -29.63
CA SER A 75 -36.32 7.02 -30.67
C SER A 75 -35.19 6.85 -31.69
N ALA A 76 -34.33 7.86 -31.87
CA ALA A 76 -33.14 7.79 -32.72
C ALA A 76 -31.88 8.31 -31.97
N PRO A 77 -31.44 7.60 -30.91
CA PRO A 77 -30.33 8.02 -30.07
C PRO A 77 -28.98 7.92 -30.77
N TYR A 78 -28.01 8.69 -30.27
CA TYR A 78 -26.60 8.50 -30.59
C TYR A 78 -26.07 7.19 -29.99
N LYS A 79 -24.91 6.74 -30.47
CA LYS A 79 -24.23 5.55 -29.95
C LYS A 79 -23.28 5.89 -28.80
N SER A 80 -22.56 7.00 -28.91
CA SER A 80 -21.51 7.39 -27.97
C SER A 80 -21.85 8.64 -27.15
N PHE A 81 -21.37 8.66 -25.90
CA PHE A 81 -21.42 9.84 -25.04
C PHE A 81 -20.62 11.00 -25.63
N GLY A 82 -19.43 10.72 -26.17
CA GLY A 82 -18.61 11.72 -26.87
C GLY A 82 -19.39 12.40 -27.99
N ARG A 83 -20.14 11.65 -28.82
CA ARG A 83 -21.02 12.25 -29.83
C ARG A 83 -22.12 13.09 -29.21
N ALA A 84 -22.85 12.58 -28.23
CA ALA A 84 -23.95 13.31 -27.60
C ALA A 84 -23.50 14.62 -26.94
N VAL A 85 -22.33 14.63 -26.26
CA VAL A 85 -21.71 15.84 -25.68
C VAL A 85 -21.38 16.88 -26.74
N THR A 86 -20.99 16.50 -27.96
CA THR A 86 -20.81 17.49 -29.05
C THR A 86 -22.12 18.16 -29.47
N LYS A 87 -23.28 17.52 -29.25
CA LYS A 87 -24.58 17.91 -29.82
C LYS A 87 -25.50 18.71 -28.89
N ILE A 88 -25.38 18.55 -27.57
CA ILE A 88 -26.06 19.40 -26.59
C ILE A 88 -25.42 20.80 -26.49
N GLY A 89 -26.14 21.78 -25.94
CA GLY A 89 -25.56 23.07 -25.52
C GLY A 89 -24.93 23.02 -24.11
N ASP A 90 -24.43 24.15 -23.64
CA ASP A 90 -24.20 24.36 -22.20
C ASP A 90 -25.51 24.14 -21.42
N GLY A 91 -25.42 23.61 -20.19
CA GLY A 91 -26.59 23.21 -19.39
C GLY A 91 -27.35 22.00 -19.93
N GLY A 92 -26.83 21.33 -20.97
CA GLY A 92 -27.48 20.19 -21.60
C GLY A 92 -27.24 18.85 -20.90
N THR A 93 -28.09 17.88 -21.21
CA THR A 93 -28.08 16.56 -20.57
C THR A 93 -27.91 15.43 -21.58
N VAL A 94 -26.94 14.55 -21.36
CA VAL A 94 -26.84 13.26 -22.04
C VAL A 94 -27.55 12.20 -21.19
N VAL A 95 -28.59 11.57 -21.76
CA VAL A 95 -29.39 10.55 -21.07
C VAL A 95 -29.12 9.18 -21.68
N ALA A 96 -28.64 8.24 -20.87
CA ALA A 96 -28.23 6.92 -21.32
C ALA A 96 -29.26 5.84 -21.02
N LYS A 97 -29.69 5.10 -22.07
CA LYS A 97 -30.49 3.88 -21.91
C LYS A 97 -29.64 2.75 -21.32
N SER A 98 -30.28 1.76 -20.72
CA SER A 98 -29.59 0.60 -20.13
C SER A 98 -28.65 -0.05 -21.15
N GLY A 99 -27.38 -0.22 -20.79
CA GLY A 99 -26.37 -0.64 -21.75
C GLY A 99 -24.94 -0.67 -21.25
N ILE A 100 -24.11 -1.43 -21.97
CA ILE A 100 -22.65 -1.37 -21.89
C ILE A 100 -22.16 -0.56 -23.09
N TYR A 101 -21.40 0.50 -22.81
CA TYR A 101 -20.87 1.45 -23.78
C TYR A 101 -19.34 1.30 -23.83
N ARG A 102 -18.80 1.17 -25.04
CA ARG A 102 -17.38 0.94 -25.30
C ARG A 102 -16.95 1.95 -26.36
N GLU A 103 -16.39 3.07 -25.92
CA GLU A 103 -15.98 4.18 -26.78
C GLU A 103 -14.58 4.68 -26.40
N PRO A 104 -13.82 5.28 -27.34
CA PRO A 104 -12.56 5.95 -27.03
C PRO A 104 -12.75 7.10 -26.05
N HIS A 105 -11.65 7.49 -25.39
CA HIS A 105 -11.62 8.66 -24.50
C HIS A 105 -12.16 9.94 -25.19
N PHE A 106 -13.06 10.65 -24.50
CA PHE A 106 -13.62 11.93 -24.93
C PHE A 106 -13.48 13.02 -23.85
N PHE A 107 -13.66 14.27 -24.27
CA PHE A 107 -13.64 15.44 -23.40
C PHE A 107 -15.03 16.04 -23.17
N VAL A 108 -15.28 16.55 -21.96
CA VAL A 108 -16.45 17.38 -21.63
C VAL A 108 -15.95 18.78 -21.25
N THR A 109 -16.04 19.72 -22.19
CA THR A 109 -15.54 21.11 -22.03
C THR A 109 -16.65 22.14 -21.82
N LYS A 110 -17.89 21.79 -22.18
CA LYS A 110 -19.09 22.62 -22.04
C LYS A 110 -19.52 22.75 -20.58
N LYS A 111 -20.10 23.90 -20.22
CA LYS A 111 -20.52 24.20 -18.84
C LYS A 111 -21.85 23.53 -18.50
N SER A 112 -22.01 23.16 -17.24
CA SER A 112 -23.24 22.61 -16.65
C SER A 112 -23.78 21.35 -17.34
N VAL A 113 -22.93 20.61 -18.04
CA VAL A 113 -23.31 19.35 -18.71
C VAL A 113 -23.61 18.27 -17.67
N THR A 114 -24.75 17.61 -17.84
CA THR A 114 -25.13 16.43 -17.05
C THR A 114 -25.02 15.17 -17.90
N MET A 115 -24.32 14.15 -17.42
CA MET A 115 -24.36 12.78 -17.94
C MET A 115 -25.10 11.91 -16.93
N GLN A 116 -26.28 11.42 -17.30
CA GLN A 116 -27.13 10.63 -16.40
C GLN A 116 -27.61 9.32 -17.04
N ALA A 117 -27.80 8.30 -16.20
CA ALA A 117 -28.64 7.16 -16.57
C ALA A 117 -30.11 7.60 -16.73
N ALA A 118 -30.83 6.96 -17.64
CA ALA A 118 -32.29 7.05 -17.72
C ALA A 118 -32.95 6.46 -16.45
N PRO A 119 -34.22 6.78 -16.15
CA PRO A 119 -34.95 6.24 -15.00
C PRO A 119 -34.80 4.72 -14.83
N ASN A 120 -34.17 4.28 -13.74
CA ASN A 120 -33.93 2.86 -13.40
C ASN A 120 -33.05 2.10 -14.41
N ALA A 121 -32.25 2.79 -15.22
CA ALA A 121 -31.37 2.16 -16.20
C ALA A 121 -30.04 1.69 -15.57
N GLU A 122 -29.57 0.51 -15.99
CA GLU A 122 -28.22 0.04 -15.68
C GLU A 122 -27.26 0.49 -16.79
N VAL A 123 -26.32 1.37 -16.48
CA VAL A 123 -25.41 1.97 -17.47
C VAL A 123 -23.96 1.72 -17.06
N TRP A 124 -23.15 1.19 -17.98
CA TRP A 124 -21.71 0.96 -17.79
C TRP A 124 -20.90 1.54 -18.95
N LEU A 125 -19.91 2.39 -18.65
CA LEU A 125 -18.77 2.62 -19.51
C LEU A 125 -17.75 1.50 -19.25
N LYS A 126 -17.31 0.78 -20.29
CA LYS A 126 -16.28 -0.26 -20.17
C LYS A 126 -15.06 0.02 -21.05
N GLY A 127 -13.88 -0.06 -20.45
CA GLY A 127 -12.61 0.08 -21.18
C GLY A 127 -12.24 -1.15 -21.99
N SER A 128 -12.82 -2.32 -21.66
CA SER A 128 -12.65 -3.59 -22.35
C SER A 128 -13.50 -3.74 -23.61
N ASP A 129 -13.13 -4.70 -24.46
CA ASP A 129 -13.92 -5.18 -25.60
C ASP A 129 -14.16 -6.70 -25.52
N VAL A 130 -15.26 -7.16 -26.12
CA VAL A 130 -15.62 -8.58 -26.19
C VAL A 130 -14.79 -9.27 -27.26
N VAL A 131 -14.12 -10.37 -26.90
CA VAL A 131 -13.20 -11.10 -27.79
C VAL A 131 -13.76 -12.50 -28.07
N THR A 132 -13.88 -12.85 -29.34
CA THR A 132 -14.55 -14.10 -29.80
C THR A 132 -13.68 -14.98 -30.68
N ASN A 133 -12.55 -14.50 -31.20
CA ASN A 133 -11.64 -15.21 -32.10
C ASN A 133 -10.68 -16.17 -31.35
N TRP A 134 -11.21 -16.93 -30.39
CA TRP A 134 -10.45 -17.88 -29.58
C TRP A 134 -10.22 -19.21 -30.31
N SER A 135 -8.98 -19.65 -30.37
CA SER A 135 -8.58 -20.99 -30.84
C SER A 135 -7.91 -21.79 -29.71
N ARG A 136 -7.79 -23.11 -29.86
CA ARG A 136 -7.04 -23.96 -28.92
C ARG A 136 -5.56 -24.01 -29.30
N GLU A 137 -4.67 -23.81 -28.32
CA GLU A 137 -3.23 -24.06 -28.45
C GLU A 137 -2.79 -24.99 -27.31
N GLY A 138 -2.78 -26.30 -27.60
CA GLY A 138 -2.62 -27.33 -26.58
C GLY A 138 -3.75 -27.29 -25.54
N ASN A 139 -3.38 -27.24 -24.26
CA ASN A 139 -4.35 -27.14 -23.16
C ASN A 139 -4.93 -25.72 -22.98
N MET A 140 -4.33 -24.70 -23.60
CA MET A 140 -4.74 -23.30 -23.50
C MET A 140 -5.71 -22.90 -24.61
N TRP A 141 -6.35 -21.75 -24.43
CA TRP A 141 -6.97 -20.97 -25.48
C TRP A 141 -6.09 -19.78 -25.86
N LYS A 142 -6.16 -19.35 -27.11
CA LYS A 142 -5.40 -18.21 -27.66
C LYS A 142 -6.30 -17.29 -28.46
N ALA A 143 -6.12 -15.99 -28.28
CA ALA A 143 -6.59 -14.97 -29.23
C ALA A 143 -5.39 -14.09 -29.61
N THR A 144 -5.29 -13.74 -30.88
CA THR A 144 -4.20 -12.95 -31.44
C THR A 144 -4.80 -11.85 -32.30
N GLY A 145 -4.28 -10.63 -32.20
CA GLY A 145 -4.79 -9.50 -32.98
C GLY A 145 -4.13 -8.17 -32.62
N ASN A 146 -4.67 -7.08 -33.18
CA ASN A 146 -4.29 -5.70 -32.87
C ASN A 146 -4.95 -5.26 -31.55
N PHE A 147 -4.57 -5.91 -30.45
CA PHE A 147 -4.92 -5.46 -29.10
C PHE A 147 -3.93 -4.36 -28.66
N GLN A 148 -4.37 -3.42 -27.83
CA GLN A 148 -3.51 -2.37 -27.26
C GLN A 148 -2.22 -2.96 -26.64
N ASN A 149 -1.05 -2.47 -27.05
CA ASN A 149 0.21 -2.66 -26.34
C ASN A 149 0.22 -1.78 -25.08
N PHE A 150 0.45 -2.34 -23.89
CA PHE A 150 0.49 -1.57 -22.64
C PHE A 150 1.90 -1.51 -22.04
N CYS A 151 2.20 -0.39 -21.37
CA CYS A 151 3.51 -0.14 -20.78
C CYS A 151 3.71 -0.79 -19.39
N HIS A 152 4.40 -1.93 -19.33
CA HIS A 152 4.74 -2.64 -18.08
C HIS A 152 5.79 -1.96 -17.20
N VAL A 153 6.41 -0.87 -17.68
CA VAL A 153 7.45 -0.12 -16.95
C VAL A 153 6.96 1.27 -16.48
N CYS A 154 5.71 1.61 -16.77
CA CYS A 154 5.08 2.90 -16.46
C CYS A 154 4.47 2.91 -15.05
N THR A 155 5.30 2.56 -14.07
CA THR A 155 5.01 2.61 -12.63
C THR A 155 5.44 3.96 -12.03
N THR A 156 4.91 4.35 -10.86
CA THR A 156 5.50 5.46 -10.08
C THR A 156 6.88 5.08 -9.56
N ASN A 157 7.07 3.80 -9.22
CA ASN A 157 8.36 3.27 -8.81
C ASN A 157 9.41 3.44 -9.92
N ILE A 158 10.60 3.90 -9.54
CA ILE A 158 11.77 3.99 -10.44
C ILE A 158 12.35 2.61 -10.78
N LYS A 159 11.95 1.58 -10.03
CA LYS A 159 12.24 0.15 -10.24
C LYS A 159 10.93 -0.64 -10.45
N PRO A 160 10.39 -0.69 -11.69
CA PRO A 160 9.11 -1.36 -11.96
C PRO A 160 9.12 -2.85 -11.56
N GLU A 161 10.29 -3.50 -11.52
CA GLU A 161 10.45 -4.89 -11.11
C GLU A 161 10.10 -5.16 -9.64
N VAL A 162 10.00 -4.12 -8.80
CA VAL A 162 9.52 -4.20 -7.41
C VAL A 162 8.01 -4.42 -7.35
N GLU A 163 7.26 -3.87 -8.30
CA GLU A 163 5.79 -4.00 -8.37
C GLU A 163 5.36 -5.37 -8.95
N GLY A 164 6.28 -6.12 -9.55
CA GLY A 164 6.04 -7.46 -10.09
C GLY A 164 4.90 -7.47 -11.12
N MET A 165 3.90 -8.33 -10.91
CA MET A 165 2.74 -8.40 -11.80
C MET A 165 1.81 -7.19 -11.72
N ALA A 166 1.87 -6.37 -10.66
CA ALA A 166 1.03 -5.18 -10.56
C ALA A 166 1.36 -4.13 -11.63
N ALA A 167 2.61 -4.11 -12.11
CA ALA A 167 3.06 -3.23 -13.20
C ALA A 167 2.39 -3.52 -14.56
N TYR A 168 1.71 -4.67 -14.72
CA TYR A 168 1.06 -5.11 -15.94
C TYR A 168 -0.43 -4.71 -15.90
N PRO A 169 -0.89 -3.77 -16.74
CA PRO A 169 -2.26 -3.28 -16.67
C PRO A 169 -3.23 -4.06 -17.56
N GLU A 170 -2.79 -5.12 -18.24
CA GLU A 170 -3.71 -5.98 -18.99
C GLU A 170 -4.70 -6.68 -18.06
N GLN A 171 -5.92 -6.88 -18.55
CA GLN A 171 -6.95 -7.57 -17.79
C GLN A 171 -7.79 -8.40 -18.75
N VAL A 172 -8.14 -9.60 -18.31
CA VAL A 172 -9.08 -10.50 -18.99
C VAL A 172 -10.20 -10.85 -18.03
N PHE A 173 -11.43 -10.82 -18.52
CA PHE A 173 -12.62 -11.12 -17.73
C PHE A 173 -13.45 -12.20 -18.42
N ILE A 174 -14.13 -13.05 -17.64
CA ILE A 174 -15.17 -13.97 -18.13
C ILE A 174 -16.43 -13.73 -17.31
N ASN A 175 -17.50 -13.24 -17.93
CA ASN A 175 -18.72 -12.77 -17.26
C ASN A 175 -18.38 -11.78 -16.12
N ASP A 176 -17.69 -10.68 -16.44
CA ASP A 176 -17.19 -9.64 -15.51
C ASP A 176 -16.27 -10.11 -14.37
N LYS A 177 -15.95 -11.41 -14.24
CA LYS A 177 -15.00 -11.91 -13.25
C LYS A 177 -13.57 -11.83 -13.80
N PRO A 178 -12.62 -11.16 -13.13
CA PRO A 178 -11.25 -11.06 -13.59
C PRO A 178 -10.53 -12.42 -13.51
N LEU A 179 -9.64 -12.65 -14.48
CA LEU A 179 -8.63 -13.69 -14.43
C LEU A 179 -7.30 -13.11 -13.88
N THR A 180 -6.44 -13.96 -13.34
CA THR A 180 -5.11 -13.54 -12.84
C THR A 180 -4.06 -13.59 -13.95
N GLN A 181 -3.36 -12.48 -14.19
CA GLN A 181 -2.21 -12.45 -15.11
C GLN A 181 -1.01 -13.20 -14.51
N VAL A 182 -0.24 -13.89 -15.33
CA VAL A 182 1.02 -14.55 -14.94
C VAL A 182 2.18 -14.11 -15.82
N GLY A 183 3.41 -14.22 -15.29
CA GLY A 183 4.63 -13.75 -15.95
C GLY A 183 5.21 -14.67 -17.03
N SER A 184 4.56 -15.80 -17.33
CA SER A 184 4.94 -16.67 -18.43
C SER A 184 3.80 -17.59 -18.91
N LYS A 185 3.88 -17.99 -20.18
CA LYS A 185 2.98 -18.95 -20.84
C LYS A 185 2.90 -20.32 -20.14
N ALA A 186 3.95 -20.71 -19.41
CA ALA A 186 4.01 -21.98 -18.67
C ALA A 186 3.19 -21.96 -17.36
N GLU A 187 2.85 -20.79 -16.83
CA GLU A 187 2.09 -20.63 -15.59
C GLU A 187 0.56 -20.53 -15.82
N VAL A 188 0.13 -20.56 -17.08
CA VAL A 188 -1.26 -20.47 -17.52
C VAL A 188 -2.03 -21.72 -17.12
N GLY A 189 -3.19 -21.53 -16.49
CA GLY A 189 -4.07 -22.58 -16.00
C GLY A 189 -5.45 -22.02 -15.66
N PRO A 190 -6.35 -22.83 -15.07
CA PRO A 190 -7.70 -22.39 -14.72
C PRO A 190 -7.68 -21.11 -13.87
N GLY A 191 -8.46 -20.11 -14.28
CA GLY A 191 -8.50 -18.79 -13.63
C GLY A 191 -7.38 -17.81 -14.04
N LYS A 192 -6.46 -18.20 -14.94
CA LYS A 192 -5.27 -17.40 -15.28
C LYS A 192 -5.14 -17.07 -16.77
N PHE A 193 -4.37 -16.02 -17.07
CA PHE A 193 -3.95 -15.66 -18.43
C PHE A 193 -2.50 -15.17 -18.52
N TYR A 194 -1.91 -15.26 -19.71
CA TYR A 194 -0.61 -14.69 -20.08
C TYR A 194 -0.77 -13.79 -21.32
N VAL A 195 0.10 -12.78 -21.44
CA VAL A 195 0.14 -11.84 -22.57
C VAL A 195 1.52 -11.90 -23.22
N GLU A 196 1.53 -12.16 -24.52
CA GLU A 196 2.71 -12.27 -25.36
C GLU A 196 2.74 -11.06 -26.30
N ASP A 197 3.63 -10.12 -25.97
CA ASP A 197 3.94 -8.91 -26.74
C ASP A 197 5.41 -8.99 -27.17
N ALA A 198 5.67 -8.74 -28.45
CA ALA A 198 7.00 -8.81 -29.04
C ALA A 198 7.78 -7.48 -28.97
N THR A 199 7.12 -6.36 -28.67
CA THR A 199 7.75 -5.02 -28.66
C THR A 199 7.38 -4.22 -27.41
N GLN A 200 7.47 -4.84 -26.24
CA GLN A 200 7.20 -4.22 -24.94
C GLN A 200 7.90 -2.87 -24.73
N THR A 201 7.20 -1.92 -24.10
CA THR A 201 7.78 -0.63 -23.70
C THR A 201 8.91 -0.84 -22.69
N THR A 202 10.07 -0.24 -22.94
CA THR A 202 11.25 -0.33 -22.05
C THR A 202 11.56 1.01 -21.38
N ARG A 203 12.41 1.01 -20.35
CA ARG A 203 12.84 2.22 -19.62
C ARG A 203 14.36 2.23 -19.48
N SER A 204 15.01 3.32 -19.89
CA SER A 204 16.47 3.49 -19.84
C SER A 204 16.85 4.94 -19.55
N GLY A 205 17.81 5.17 -18.67
CA GLY A 205 18.24 6.53 -18.28
C GLY A 205 17.12 7.39 -17.65
N GLY A 206 16.06 6.76 -17.13
CA GLY A 206 14.86 7.43 -16.62
C GLY A 206 13.77 7.66 -17.68
N HIS A 207 14.12 7.65 -18.98
CA HIS A 207 13.21 7.82 -20.10
C HIS A 207 12.49 6.50 -20.46
N PHE A 208 11.30 6.62 -21.05
CA PHE A 208 10.61 5.49 -21.69
C PHE A 208 11.00 5.41 -23.16
N ASN A 209 11.22 4.21 -23.66
CA ASN A 209 11.24 3.90 -25.09
C ASN A 209 9.93 3.15 -25.39
N PRO A 210 8.88 3.84 -25.90
CA PRO A 210 7.58 3.23 -26.14
C PRO A 210 7.69 1.99 -27.02
N GLY A 211 6.89 0.99 -26.69
CA GLY A 211 6.70 -0.19 -27.52
C GLY A 211 6.12 0.18 -28.89
N ARG A 212 6.12 -0.77 -29.82
CA ARG A 212 5.39 -0.59 -31.08
C ARG A 212 3.99 -1.16 -30.91
N GLN A 213 3.00 -0.50 -31.51
CA GLN A 213 1.72 -1.17 -31.73
C GLN A 213 1.89 -2.23 -32.83
N ASP A 214 1.86 -3.50 -32.45
CA ASP A 214 1.74 -4.63 -33.37
C ASP A 214 0.84 -5.74 -32.82
N THR A 215 1.19 -7.01 -33.02
CA THR A 215 0.28 -8.15 -32.88
C THR A 215 0.49 -8.85 -31.53
N VAL A 216 -0.35 -8.50 -30.56
CA VAL A 216 -0.34 -9.09 -29.21
C VAL A 216 -1.15 -10.41 -29.20
N SER A 217 -0.69 -11.40 -28.43
CA SER A 217 -1.41 -12.66 -28.20
C SER A 217 -1.75 -12.87 -26.73
N TYR A 218 -3.02 -13.17 -26.44
CA TYR A 218 -3.52 -13.51 -25.11
C TYR A 218 -3.74 -15.02 -25.00
N TYR A 219 -3.25 -15.62 -23.92
CA TYR A 219 -3.34 -17.05 -23.62
C TYR A 219 -4.14 -17.28 -22.35
N LEU A 220 -5.22 -18.06 -22.42
CA LEU A 220 -6.13 -18.34 -21.29
C LEU A 220 -6.09 -19.83 -20.91
N GLY A 221 -6.07 -20.11 -19.61
CA GLY A 221 -6.28 -21.47 -19.08
C GLY A 221 -7.71 -21.74 -18.61
N SER A 222 -8.56 -20.72 -18.56
CA SER A 222 -10.02 -20.84 -18.48
C SER A 222 -10.64 -21.03 -19.87
N ASP A 223 -11.87 -21.56 -19.93
CA ASP A 223 -12.61 -21.63 -21.20
C ASP A 223 -13.31 -20.30 -21.52
N PRO A 224 -12.92 -19.58 -22.60
CA PRO A 224 -13.51 -18.28 -22.94
C PRO A 224 -14.90 -18.41 -23.59
N THR A 225 -15.35 -19.62 -23.93
CA THR A 225 -16.68 -19.88 -24.47
C THR A 225 -17.73 -20.12 -23.38
N ALA A 226 -17.30 -20.32 -22.13
CA ALA A 226 -18.17 -20.47 -20.96
C ALA A 226 -18.87 -19.16 -20.50
N GLY A 227 -18.67 -18.06 -21.23
CA GLY A 227 -19.24 -16.76 -20.91
C GLY A 227 -18.90 -15.69 -21.94
N THR A 228 -19.29 -14.44 -21.65
CA THR A 228 -18.75 -13.29 -22.37
C THR A 228 -17.32 -13.07 -21.92
N THR A 229 -16.35 -13.29 -22.81
CA THR A 229 -14.93 -13.03 -22.54
C THR A 229 -14.53 -11.65 -23.05
N GLU A 230 -13.86 -10.87 -22.20
CA GLU A 230 -13.50 -9.49 -22.44
C GLU A 230 -12.02 -9.24 -22.14
N ILE A 231 -11.39 -8.32 -22.89
CA ILE A 231 -10.01 -7.88 -22.69
C ILE A 231 -9.99 -6.35 -22.58
N SER A 232 -9.30 -5.79 -21.58
CA SER A 232 -9.14 -4.32 -21.45
C SER A 232 -8.37 -3.73 -22.63
N GLN A 233 -8.87 -2.64 -23.23
CA GLN A 233 -8.31 -2.02 -24.44
C GLN A 233 -8.12 -0.50 -24.33
N ARG A 234 -8.53 0.13 -23.22
CA ARG A 234 -8.60 1.59 -23.08
C ARG A 234 -8.19 1.99 -21.68
N THR A 235 -7.41 3.06 -21.55
CA THR A 235 -6.86 3.53 -20.26
C THR A 235 -7.79 4.50 -19.51
N ARG A 236 -8.58 5.30 -20.24
CA ARG A 236 -9.43 6.36 -19.68
C ARG A 236 -10.80 6.44 -20.37
N ALA A 237 -11.85 6.65 -19.59
CA ALA A 237 -13.22 6.85 -20.05
C ALA A 237 -13.42 8.26 -20.60
N PHE A 238 -13.24 9.29 -19.76
CA PHE A 238 -13.40 10.69 -20.17
C PHE A 238 -12.59 11.65 -19.27
N THR A 239 -12.46 12.89 -19.74
CA THR A 239 -11.92 14.03 -18.98
C THR A 239 -12.88 15.21 -19.05
N THR A 240 -13.31 15.76 -17.92
CA THR A 240 -14.11 17.00 -17.90
C THR A 240 -13.32 18.20 -17.40
N THR A 241 -13.39 19.30 -18.13
CA THR A 241 -12.91 20.63 -17.71
C THR A 241 -14.05 21.64 -17.57
N GLY A 242 -15.27 21.27 -17.99
CA GLY A 242 -16.46 22.12 -17.88
C GLY A 242 -16.91 22.31 -16.43
N GLU A 243 -17.17 23.55 -16.04
CA GLU A 243 -17.70 23.90 -14.71
C GLU A 243 -19.13 23.35 -14.51
N ASN A 244 -19.49 23.00 -13.28
CA ASN A 244 -20.78 22.45 -12.86
C ASN A 244 -21.16 21.11 -13.56
N PHE A 245 -20.18 20.33 -14.02
CA PHE A 245 -20.40 19.02 -14.64
C PHE A 245 -21.03 18.02 -13.67
N LYS A 246 -21.92 17.14 -14.15
CA LYS A 246 -22.55 16.09 -13.34
C LYS A 246 -22.42 14.71 -13.97
N LEU A 247 -22.05 13.71 -13.18
CA LEU A 247 -22.09 12.28 -13.51
C LEU A 247 -23.04 11.57 -12.54
N GLN A 248 -24.08 10.91 -13.06
CA GLN A 248 -25.23 10.48 -12.27
C GLN A 248 -25.70 9.07 -12.67
N GLY A 249 -25.44 8.05 -11.84
CA GLY A 249 -25.90 6.66 -12.08
C GLY A 249 -25.21 5.92 -13.23
N ILE A 250 -24.12 6.46 -13.78
CA ILE A 250 -23.32 5.85 -14.84
C ILE A 250 -22.10 5.20 -14.21
N ASN A 251 -21.98 3.88 -14.34
CA ASN A 251 -20.90 3.08 -13.76
C ASN A 251 -19.72 2.98 -14.74
N ILE A 252 -18.51 2.73 -14.23
CA ILE A 252 -17.25 2.74 -14.99
C ILE A 252 -16.42 1.53 -14.57
N ALA A 253 -15.99 0.69 -15.52
CA ALA A 253 -15.14 -0.45 -15.21
C ALA A 253 -14.19 -0.90 -16.31
N GLN A 254 -13.20 -1.70 -15.94
CA GLN A 254 -12.31 -2.41 -16.87
C GLN A 254 -11.55 -1.48 -17.83
N TYR A 255 -11.16 -0.31 -17.36
CA TYR A 255 -10.13 0.51 -18.01
C TYR A 255 -8.75 0.10 -17.49
N ALA A 256 -7.76 0.15 -18.36
CA ALA A 256 -6.39 -0.29 -18.09
C ALA A 256 -5.35 0.86 -18.02
N PRO A 257 -5.51 1.88 -17.15
CA PRO A 257 -4.50 2.92 -17.00
C PRO A 257 -3.20 2.40 -16.38
N ASN A 258 -2.06 2.97 -16.80
CA ASN A 258 -0.76 2.73 -16.14
C ASN A 258 -0.64 3.57 -14.84
N GLN A 259 0.57 3.81 -14.30
CA GLN A 259 0.77 4.73 -13.17
C GLN A 259 1.47 6.06 -13.53
N THR A 260 1.91 6.27 -14.78
CA THR A 260 2.75 7.41 -15.15
C THR A 260 2.00 8.50 -15.91
N TRP A 261 1.92 9.70 -15.32
CA TRP A 261 1.51 10.91 -16.02
C TRP A 261 2.47 11.27 -17.16
N GLY A 262 1.94 11.68 -18.31
CA GLY A 262 2.75 12.16 -19.43
C GLY A 262 3.47 11.06 -20.23
N PHE A 263 3.23 9.77 -19.95
CA PHE A 263 3.60 8.71 -20.88
C PHE A 263 2.91 8.96 -22.23
N LYS A 264 3.67 8.83 -23.32
CA LYS A 264 3.24 9.07 -24.70
C LYS A 264 3.07 7.72 -25.40
N ASP A 265 1.84 7.22 -25.39
CA ASP A 265 1.45 5.93 -25.92
C ASP A 265 1.30 5.93 -27.45
N PRO A 266 1.72 4.88 -28.19
CA PRO A 266 1.63 4.83 -29.64
C PRO A 266 0.20 4.93 -30.23
N GLN A 267 -0.83 4.50 -29.49
CA GLN A 267 -2.24 4.60 -29.90
C GLN A 267 -3.01 5.66 -29.10
N LEU A 268 -2.72 5.79 -27.80
CA LEU A 268 -3.50 6.58 -26.85
C LEU A 268 -2.92 7.97 -26.57
N ASP A 269 -1.72 8.27 -27.06
CA ASP A 269 -1.00 9.53 -26.80
C ASP A 269 -0.89 9.82 -25.29
N ASP A 270 -1.28 11.00 -24.80
CA ASP A 270 -1.24 11.36 -23.37
C ASP A 270 -2.38 10.78 -22.51
N LYS A 271 -3.31 10.04 -23.14
CA LYS A 271 -4.50 9.47 -22.49
C LYS A 271 -4.17 8.20 -21.71
N ALA A 272 -2.97 7.64 -21.89
CA ALA A 272 -2.53 6.42 -21.22
C ALA A 272 -2.24 6.58 -19.72
N GLY A 273 -2.05 7.83 -19.26
CA GLY A 273 -1.79 8.15 -17.85
C GLY A 273 -2.92 7.79 -16.88
N PRO A 274 -2.69 7.94 -15.56
CA PRO A 274 -2.92 6.88 -14.59
C PRO A 274 -4.34 6.64 -14.06
N ILE A 275 -5.34 7.25 -14.71
CA ILE A 275 -6.67 7.42 -14.16
C ILE A 275 -7.75 7.08 -15.19
N ALA A 276 -8.77 6.31 -14.76
CA ALA A 276 -9.92 5.96 -15.60
C ALA A 276 -10.87 7.14 -15.81
N ILE A 277 -10.99 8.06 -14.84
CA ILE A 277 -11.87 9.25 -14.91
C ILE A 277 -11.13 10.48 -14.38
N SER A 278 -11.15 11.59 -15.13
CA SER A 278 -10.56 12.88 -14.74
C SER A 278 -11.63 13.96 -14.60
N ILE A 279 -11.78 14.54 -13.41
CA ILE A 279 -12.70 15.65 -13.13
C ILE A 279 -11.90 16.89 -12.74
N ASN A 280 -11.80 17.85 -13.65
CA ASN A 280 -11.00 19.07 -13.48
C ASN A 280 -11.87 20.34 -13.40
N GLY A 281 -13.13 20.27 -13.82
CA GLY A 281 -14.09 21.37 -13.75
C GLY A 281 -14.55 21.67 -12.32
N LYS A 282 -14.71 22.96 -12.00
CA LYS A 282 -15.22 23.43 -10.70
C LYS A 282 -16.67 23.03 -10.44
N ASN A 283 -17.08 22.93 -9.19
CA ASN A 283 -18.44 22.65 -8.72
C ASN A 283 -19.05 21.38 -9.34
N SER A 284 -18.21 20.39 -9.67
CA SER A 284 -18.68 19.16 -10.30
C SER A 284 -19.36 18.23 -9.29
N LEU A 285 -20.22 17.34 -9.77
CA LEU A 285 -20.92 16.36 -8.96
C LEU A 285 -20.79 14.95 -9.56
N VAL A 286 -20.19 14.03 -8.80
CA VAL A 286 -20.21 12.60 -9.10
C VAL A 286 -21.11 11.93 -8.06
N GLN A 287 -22.19 11.28 -8.50
CA GLN A 287 -23.08 10.59 -7.56
C GLN A 287 -23.72 9.30 -8.05
N ASP A 288 -23.93 8.40 -7.10
CA ASP A 288 -24.62 7.12 -7.26
C ASP A 288 -23.97 6.24 -8.35
N VAL A 289 -22.64 6.25 -8.45
CA VAL A 289 -21.86 5.48 -9.44
C VAL A 289 -21.03 4.36 -8.80
N ILE A 290 -20.75 3.31 -9.57
CA ILE A 290 -19.71 2.31 -9.26
C ILE A 290 -18.50 2.53 -10.18
N VAL A 291 -17.30 2.62 -9.61
CA VAL A 291 -16.01 2.72 -10.32
C VAL A 291 -15.15 1.53 -9.89
N ALA A 292 -14.99 0.54 -10.77
CA ALA A 292 -14.45 -0.76 -10.37
C ALA A 292 -13.58 -1.46 -11.41
N GLN A 293 -12.74 -2.41 -10.97
CA GLN A 293 -11.93 -3.27 -11.86
C GLN A 293 -11.02 -2.52 -12.85
N ASN A 294 -10.63 -1.28 -12.58
CA ASN A 294 -9.66 -0.57 -13.43
C ASN A 294 -8.24 -1.00 -13.02
N SER A 295 -7.27 -1.13 -13.92
CA SER A 295 -5.94 -1.70 -13.58
C SER A 295 -5.11 -0.85 -12.62
N ASN A 296 -5.31 0.47 -12.62
CA ASN A 296 -4.73 1.39 -11.64
C ASN A 296 -5.82 2.26 -10.99
N SER A 297 -5.80 3.58 -11.18
CA SER A 297 -6.65 4.48 -10.39
C SER A 297 -8.01 4.72 -11.05
N GLY A 298 -9.09 4.67 -10.25
CA GLY A 298 -10.47 4.89 -10.70
C GLY A 298 -10.76 6.36 -11.02
N LEU A 299 -11.19 7.11 -10.01
CA LEU A 299 -11.61 8.51 -10.13
C LEU A 299 -10.52 9.48 -9.64
N PHE A 300 -10.28 10.58 -10.36
CA PHE A 300 -9.33 11.59 -9.90
C PHE A 300 -9.82 13.02 -10.10
N LEU A 301 -9.60 13.88 -9.09
CA LEU A 301 -9.82 15.32 -9.16
C LEU A 301 -8.47 16.04 -9.37
N ASP A 302 -8.24 16.71 -10.50
CA ASP A 302 -7.05 17.56 -10.69
C ASP A 302 -7.45 19.01 -10.89
N LYS A 303 -7.02 19.89 -9.96
CA LYS A 303 -7.27 21.35 -9.97
C LYS A 303 -8.74 21.77 -9.88
N ALA A 304 -9.63 20.85 -9.51
CA ALA A 304 -11.04 21.13 -9.27
C ALA A 304 -11.25 21.83 -7.92
N SER A 305 -12.19 22.79 -7.87
CA SER A 305 -12.65 23.44 -6.64
C SER A 305 -14.17 23.23 -6.46
N GLY A 306 -14.62 22.98 -5.23
CA GLY A 306 -16.05 22.81 -4.90
C GLY A 306 -16.71 21.52 -5.40
N THR A 307 -15.93 20.52 -5.84
CA THR A 307 -16.46 19.27 -6.40
C THR A 307 -16.90 18.28 -5.32
N VAL A 308 -18.07 17.67 -5.50
CA VAL A 308 -18.66 16.67 -4.58
C VAL A 308 -18.67 15.29 -5.23
N VAL A 309 -18.19 14.28 -4.49
CA VAL A 309 -18.25 12.86 -4.84
C VAL A 309 -19.06 12.16 -3.75
N ARG A 310 -20.21 11.57 -4.09
CA ARG A 310 -21.11 11.01 -3.07
C ARG A 310 -21.88 9.76 -3.45
N ASN A 311 -22.33 9.02 -2.43
CA ASN A 311 -23.15 7.81 -2.56
C ASN A 311 -22.55 6.74 -3.51
N SER A 312 -21.25 6.79 -3.77
CA SER A 312 -20.60 6.04 -4.86
C SER A 312 -19.72 4.93 -4.30
N GLN A 313 -19.40 3.93 -5.13
CA GLN A 313 -18.65 2.73 -4.73
C GLN A 313 -17.36 2.60 -5.54
N PHE A 314 -16.23 2.43 -4.85
CA PHE A 314 -14.90 2.30 -5.45
C PHE A 314 -14.34 0.93 -5.05
N LEU A 315 -14.42 -0.03 -5.99
CA LEU A 315 -14.30 -1.46 -5.68
C LEU A 315 -13.30 -2.16 -6.60
N ASP A 316 -12.43 -3.02 -6.05
CA ASP A 316 -11.57 -3.90 -6.84
C ASP A 316 -10.68 -3.18 -7.88
N ASN A 317 -10.36 -1.89 -7.67
CA ASN A 317 -9.43 -1.18 -8.56
C ASN A 317 -8.01 -1.63 -8.26
N GLY A 318 -7.22 -1.86 -9.31
CA GLY A 318 -5.88 -2.41 -9.22
C GLY A 318 -4.89 -1.50 -8.51
N GLY A 319 -5.13 -0.18 -8.55
CA GLY A 319 -4.51 0.83 -7.70
C GLY A 319 -5.57 1.61 -6.91
N ASN A 320 -5.53 2.93 -6.94
CA ASN A 320 -6.40 3.76 -6.09
C ASN A 320 -7.88 3.67 -6.46
N GLY A 321 -8.76 3.63 -5.45
CA GLY A 321 -10.20 3.76 -5.68
C GLY A 321 -10.54 5.15 -6.23
N ALA A 322 -10.07 6.18 -5.51
CA ALA A 322 -10.12 7.56 -5.96
C ALA A 322 -8.89 8.39 -5.51
N GLY A 323 -8.80 9.64 -5.95
CA GLY A 323 -7.81 10.59 -5.45
C GLY A 323 -8.03 12.03 -5.87
N ALA A 324 -7.19 12.93 -5.38
CA ALA A 324 -7.23 14.35 -5.74
C ALA A 324 -5.86 15.03 -5.65
N ASN A 325 -5.65 16.06 -6.48
CA ASN A 325 -4.45 16.90 -6.50
C ASN A 325 -4.80 18.38 -6.77
N ARG A 326 -4.23 19.28 -5.98
CA ARG A 326 -4.36 20.76 -6.15
C ARG A 326 -5.81 21.24 -6.09
N ILE A 327 -6.59 20.66 -5.17
CA ILE A 327 -8.03 20.90 -5.01
C ILE A 327 -8.36 21.87 -3.87
N GLU A 328 -9.58 22.39 -3.90
CA GLU A 328 -10.10 23.33 -2.90
C GLU A 328 -11.58 23.03 -2.61
N ASN A 329 -12.02 23.07 -1.36
CA ASN A 329 -13.42 22.89 -0.92
C ASN A 329 -14.12 21.60 -1.42
N ALA A 330 -13.36 20.57 -1.84
CA ALA A 330 -13.94 19.34 -2.38
C ALA A 330 -14.40 18.38 -1.28
N VAL A 331 -15.46 17.63 -1.54
CA VAL A 331 -16.15 16.79 -0.55
C VAL A 331 -16.34 15.38 -1.07
N PHE A 332 -15.86 14.39 -0.32
CA PHE A 332 -16.16 12.97 -0.52
C PHE A 332 -17.09 12.53 0.62
N GLU A 333 -18.38 12.32 0.33
CA GLU A 333 -19.40 12.01 1.34
C GLU A 333 -20.23 10.75 1.06
N ASN A 334 -20.48 9.92 2.08
CA ASN A 334 -21.33 8.72 1.99
C ASN A 334 -20.87 7.66 0.95
N ASN A 335 -19.57 7.57 0.61
CA ASN A 335 -19.06 6.61 -0.36
C ASN A 335 -18.57 5.31 0.31
N THR A 336 -18.47 4.23 -0.47
CA THR A 336 -17.91 2.94 -0.02
C THR A 336 -16.65 2.59 -0.80
N PHE A 337 -15.59 2.21 -0.09
CA PHE A 337 -14.32 1.75 -0.63
C PHE A 337 -14.04 0.31 -0.15
N SER A 338 -13.60 -0.57 -1.05
CA SER A 338 -13.24 -1.95 -0.69
C SER A 338 -12.34 -2.59 -1.74
N ASN A 339 -11.33 -3.33 -1.28
CA ASN A 339 -10.44 -4.14 -2.12
C ASN A 339 -9.74 -3.35 -3.24
N ASN A 340 -9.47 -2.05 -3.05
CA ASN A 340 -8.59 -1.30 -3.93
C ASN A 340 -7.12 -1.68 -3.66
N ASN A 341 -6.21 -1.27 -4.55
CA ASN A 341 -4.91 -1.92 -4.75
C ASN A 341 -5.02 -3.43 -5.07
N ALA A 342 -6.03 -3.82 -5.86
CA ALA A 342 -6.30 -5.22 -6.24
C ALA A 342 -5.19 -5.86 -7.10
N ALA A 343 -4.32 -5.05 -7.72
CA ALA A 343 -3.17 -5.55 -8.49
C ALA A 343 -1.99 -5.93 -7.57
N GLY A 344 -1.95 -5.40 -6.34
CA GLY A 344 -0.92 -5.69 -5.36
C GLY A 344 0.34 -4.84 -5.49
N PHE A 345 0.23 -3.58 -5.94
CA PHE A 345 1.32 -2.62 -5.91
C PHE A 345 1.89 -2.44 -4.49
N GLU A 346 3.17 -2.12 -4.40
CA GLU A 346 3.88 -2.01 -3.13
C GLU A 346 3.43 -0.78 -2.32
N THR A 347 3.23 -0.98 -1.02
CA THR A 347 2.74 0.01 -0.05
C THR A 347 3.69 0.21 1.13
N ASN A 348 4.65 -0.69 1.31
CA ASN A 348 5.64 -0.61 2.36
C ASN A 348 6.76 0.36 1.97
N GLY A 349 6.88 1.47 2.70
CA GLY A 349 7.93 2.48 2.48
C GLY A 349 9.37 1.96 2.59
N SER A 350 9.60 0.73 3.10
CA SER A 350 10.91 0.07 3.01
C SER A 350 11.27 -0.44 1.62
N TYR A 351 10.29 -0.59 0.71
CA TYR A 351 10.46 -1.14 -0.63
C TYR A 351 10.07 -0.16 -1.74
N CYS A 352 8.90 0.51 -1.65
CA CYS A 352 8.53 1.57 -2.60
C CYS A 352 9.20 2.93 -2.28
N THR A 353 9.77 3.12 -1.09
CA THR A 353 10.51 4.32 -0.67
C THR A 353 9.72 5.62 -0.87
N SER A 354 10.22 6.59 -1.64
CA SER A 354 9.52 7.85 -1.96
C SER A 354 8.48 7.71 -3.07
N TRP A 355 8.30 6.52 -3.66
CA TRP A 355 7.44 6.29 -4.84
C TRP A 355 6.10 5.63 -4.52
N CYS A 356 5.81 5.38 -3.24
CA CYS A 356 4.57 4.79 -2.76
C CYS A 356 3.37 5.69 -3.13
N GLY A 357 2.52 5.26 -4.06
CA GLY A 357 1.39 6.05 -4.57
C GLY A 357 0.00 5.62 -4.09
N MET A 358 -0.09 4.48 -3.40
CA MET A 358 -1.34 3.72 -3.29
C MET A 358 -2.15 4.00 -2.02
N ALA A 359 -3.47 4.13 -2.15
CA ALA A 359 -4.48 4.23 -1.08
C ALA A 359 -5.89 3.95 -1.64
N ASP A 360 -6.91 3.68 -0.82
CA ASP A 360 -8.31 3.76 -1.31
C ASP A 360 -8.63 5.19 -1.78
N VAL A 361 -8.19 6.20 -1.02
CA VAL A 361 -8.18 7.62 -1.40
C VAL A 361 -6.84 8.27 -1.07
N LYS A 362 -6.10 8.77 -2.07
CA LYS A 362 -4.94 9.67 -1.87
C LYS A 362 -5.24 11.09 -2.32
N VAL A 363 -4.95 12.07 -1.45
CA VAL A 363 -5.14 13.50 -1.68
C VAL A 363 -3.82 14.24 -1.49
N THR A 364 -3.45 15.13 -2.43
CA THR A 364 -2.31 16.04 -2.30
C THR A 364 -2.64 17.50 -2.62
N HIS A 365 -1.88 18.43 -2.04
CA HIS A 365 -1.96 19.87 -2.31
C HIS A 365 -3.39 20.44 -2.14
N ALA A 366 -4.04 20.15 -1.01
CA ALA A 366 -5.48 20.36 -0.84
C ALA A 366 -5.84 21.46 0.17
N GLU A 367 -6.93 22.20 -0.05
CA GLU A 367 -7.48 23.15 0.92
C GLU A 367 -8.96 22.88 1.21
N ASN A 368 -9.35 22.93 2.49
CA ASN A 368 -10.73 22.76 2.98
C ASN A 368 -11.39 21.42 2.55
N PHE A 369 -10.60 20.37 2.28
CA PHE A 369 -11.10 19.07 1.85
C PHE A 369 -11.93 18.39 2.95
N THR A 370 -12.96 17.63 2.59
CA THR A 370 -13.79 16.89 3.56
C THR A 370 -14.05 15.45 3.12
N PHE A 371 -13.58 14.49 3.92
CA PHE A 371 -13.89 13.06 3.85
C PHE A 371 -14.87 12.70 4.96
N ARG A 372 -16.17 12.61 4.64
CA ARG A 372 -17.26 12.54 5.63
C ARG A 372 -18.20 11.34 5.43
N ASN A 373 -18.57 10.63 6.49
CA ASN A 373 -19.54 9.52 6.47
C ASN A 373 -19.20 8.36 5.49
N ASN A 374 -17.95 8.21 5.06
CA ASN A 374 -17.57 7.14 4.13
C ASN A 374 -17.33 5.81 4.87
N VAL A 375 -17.45 4.70 4.15
CA VAL A 375 -17.15 3.35 4.65
C VAL A 375 -15.94 2.80 3.89
N VAL A 376 -14.95 2.28 4.60
CA VAL A 376 -13.79 1.56 4.02
C VAL A 376 -13.76 0.17 4.63
N ASP A 377 -14.16 -0.86 3.88
CA ASP A 377 -14.40 -2.21 4.41
C ASP A 377 -13.53 -3.27 3.72
N TYR A 378 -12.56 -3.82 4.45
CA TYR A 378 -11.71 -4.94 4.05
C TYR A 378 -12.01 -6.23 4.82
N SER A 379 -13.19 -6.34 5.45
CA SER A 379 -13.64 -7.56 6.17
C SER A 379 -13.64 -8.82 5.30
N LYS A 380 -13.89 -8.66 3.99
CA LYS A 380 -13.89 -9.76 2.99
C LYS A 380 -12.49 -10.11 2.43
N SER A 381 -11.42 -9.41 2.82
CA SER A 381 -10.07 -9.58 2.24
C SER A 381 -9.37 -10.91 2.57
N GLY A 382 -9.95 -11.74 3.45
CA GLY A 382 -9.33 -12.97 3.97
C GLY A 382 -8.15 -12.74 4.92
N SER A 383 -7.66 -11.51 5.05
CA SER A 383 -6.58 -11.13 5.98
C SER A 383 -7.15 -10.59 7.30
N THR A 384 -6.42 -10.80 8.39
CA THR A 384 -6.68 -10.11 9.67
C THR A 384 -5.63 -9.01 9.81
N ASN A 385 -5.96 -7.79 9.39
CA ASN A 385 -4.98 -6.70 9.31
C ASN A 385 -4.52 -6.22 10.69
N SER A 386 -5.29 -6.48 11.75
CA SER A 386 -4.90 -6.29 13.16
C SER A 386 -3.92 -7.34 13.73
N ASP A 387 -3.45 -8.31 12.93
CA ASP A 387 -2.29 -9.14 13.27
C ASP A 387 -0.99 -8.34 13.03
N ILE A 388 -0.09 -8.30 14.01
CA ILE A 388 1.19 -7.59 13.93
C ILE A 388 2.08 -8.07 12.76
N ALA A 389 2.02 -9.34 12.38
CA ALA A 389 2.75 -9.87 11.23
C ALA A 389 2.18 -9.37 9.88
N VAL A 390 0.89 -9.01 9.84
CA VAL A 390 0.19 -8.46 8.66
C VAL A 390 0.34 -6.94 8.63
N ALA A 391 0.06 -6.25 9.74
CA ALA A 391 0.18 -4.80 9.92
C ALA A 391 1.59 -4.24 9.68
N LYS A 392 2.64 -5.06 9.77
CA LYS A 392 4.01 -4.71 9.36
C LYS A 392 4.19 -4.67 7.84
N ARG A 393 3.53 -5.58 7.12
CA ARG A 393 3.78 -5.84 5.69
C ARG A 393 2.91 -4.96 4.81
N HIS A 394 1.62 -4.94 5.07
CA HIS A 394 0.64 -4.25 4.24
C HIS A 394 0.31 -2.90 4.89
N GLN A 395 0.57 -1.80 4.19
CA GLN A 395 0.50 -0.44 4.75
C GLN A 395 -0.40 0.51 3.94
N LEU A 396 -1.23 -0.04 3.04
CA LEU A 396 -2.23 0.68 2.25
C LEU A 396 -3.11 1.59 3.15
N PRO A 397 -3.13 2.91 2.94
CA PRO A 397 -4.05 3.80 3.64
C PRO A 397 -5.47 3.73 3.04
N GLY A 398 -6.50 3.75 3.89
CA GLY A 398 -7.88 4.01 3.46
C GLY A 398 -8.06 5.47 3.07
N PHE A 399 -7.60 6.39 3.92
CA PHE A 399 -7.42 7.79 3.58
C PHE A 399 -5.96 8.21 3.76
N TRP A 400 -5.34 8.73 2.69
CA TRP A 400 -4.01 9.35 2.71
C TRP A 400 -4.11 10.82 2.30
N CYS A 401 -3.66 11.71 3.18
CA CYS A 401 -3.30 13.07 2.84
C CYS A 401 -1.76 13.19 2.85
N ASP A 402 -1.19 13.76 1.79
CA ASP A 402 0.26 13.88 1.56
C ASP A 402 0.56 15.19 0.80
N GLU A 403 1.83 15.60 0.72
CA GLU A 403 2.32 16.85 0.09
C GLU A 403 1.44 18.09 0.40
N GLY A 404 1.00 18.19 1.66
CA GLY A 404 0.21 19.29 2.19
C GLY A 404 -1.29 19.23 1.86
N CYS A 405 -2.11 18.85 2.84
CA CYS A 405 -3.51 19.28 2.93
C CYS A 405 -3.71 20.28 4.08
N ILE A 406 -4.57 21.25 3.85
CA ILE A 406 -4.89 22.37 4.75
C ILE A 406 -6.38 22.35 5.09
N ASN A 407 -6.73 22.59 6.36
CA ASN A 407 -8.12 22.62 6.87
C ASN A 407 -8.93 21.36 6.53
N THR A 408 -8.31 20.18 6.61
CA THR A 408 -8.91 18.93 6.10
C THR A 408 -9.75 18.23 7.17
N ASN A 409 -11.03 17.98 6.88
CA ASN A 409 -11.96 17.28 7.78
C ASN A 409 -12.04 15.79 7.40
N ILE A 410 -11.70 14.90 8.33
CA ILE A 410 -11.81 13.44 8.19
C ILE A 410 -12.76 12.99 9.30
N VAL A 411 -14.04 12.90 8.99
CA VAL A 411 -15.12 12.87 9.99
C VAL A 411 -16.17 11.79 9.77
N ASN A 412 -16.69 11.21 10.86
CA ASN A 412 -17.85 10.31 10.85
C ASN A 412 -17.66 9.01 10.00
N ASN A 413 -16.45 8.70 9.54
CA ASN A 413 -16.20 7.55 8.66
C ASN A 413 -16.14 6.25 9.46
N TYR A 414 -16.34 5.10 8.79
CA TYR A 414 -16.24 3.77 9.39
C TYR A 414 -15.19 2.93 8.63
N PHE A 415 -14.14 2.52 9.32
CA PHE A 415 -13.04 1.72 8.77
C PHE A 415 -13.05 0.32 9.39
N THR A 416 -13.27 -0.70 8.56
CA THR A 416 -13.35 -2.12 8.97
C THR A 416 -12.18 -2.92 8.41
N ASN A 417 -11.34 -3.47 9.28
CA ASN A 417 -10.19 -4.32 8.92
C ASN A 417 -9.21 -3.67 7.92
N VAL A 418 -9.02 -2.36 7.94
CA VAL A 418 -8.15 -1.66 6.98
C VAL A 418 -6.68 -1.83 7.37
N GLN A 419 -5.78 -1.87 6.40
CA GLN A 419 -4.33 -2.01 6.61
C GLN A 419 -3.80 -0.81 7.41
N MET A 420 -4.13 0.41 6.97
CA MET A 420 -4.01 1.65 7.73
C MET A 420 -5.24 2.52 7.48
N ALA A 421 -6.04 2.85 8.49
CA ALA A 421 -7.30 3.57 8.27
C ALA A 421 -7.07 5.02 7.78
N ILE A 422 -6.28 5.81 8.53
CA ILE A 422 -6.04 7.23 8.25
C ILE A 422 -4.53 7.51 8.33
N PHE A 423 -3.99 8.12 7.28
CA PHE A 423 -2.62 8.65 7.23
C PHE A 423 -2.66 10.13 6.84
N TYR A 424 -2.20 10.99 7.75
CA TYR A 424 -2.11 12.44 7.57
C TYR A 424 -0.64 12.85 7.60
N GLU A 425 -0.07 13.15 6.44
CA GLU A 425 1.36 13.29 6.18
C GLU A 425 1.73 14.66 5.63
N VAL A 426 2.85 15.22 6.10
CA VAL A 426 3.45 16.50 5.66
C VAL A 426 2.44 17.65 5.45
N SER A 427 1.56 17.87 6.45
CA SER A 427 0.34 18.66 6.30
C SER A 427 0.06 19.63 7.46
N HIS A 428 -1.03 20.42 7.37
CA HIS A 428 -1.31 21.49 8.33
C HIS A 428 -2.80 21.66 8.64
N THR A 429 -3.18 21.65 9.91
CA THR A 429 -4.57 21.87 10.38
C THR A 429 -5.55 20.86 9.78
N GLY A 430 -5.60 19.65 10.36
CA GLY A 430 -6.58 18.62 10.01
C GLY A 430 -7.47 18.27 11.21
N ILE A 431 -8.77 18.07 11.00
CA ILE A 431 -9.72 17.61 12.02
C ILE A 431 -10.07 16.15 11.73
N ILE A 432 -9.52 15.24 12.53
CA ILE A 432 -9.79 13.80 12.49
C ILE A 432 -10.75 13.48 13.63
N ALA A 433 -12.06 13.44 13.36
CA ALA A 433 -13.05 13.38 14.43
C ALA A 433 -14.25 12.46 14.22
N SER A 434 -14.74 11.85 15.31
CA SER A 434 -15.94 11.00 15.31
C SER A 434 -15.88 9.77 14.37
N ASN A 435 -14.69 9.34 13.95
CA ASN A 435 -14.54 8.14 13.13
C ASN A 435 -14.62 6.88 13.99
N ILE A 436 -15.09 5.78 13.40
CA ILE A 436 -14.96 4.42 13.94
C ILE A 436 -13.88 3.69 13.16
N ILE A 437 -12.96 3.05 13.87
CA ILE A 437 -11.91 2.21 13.29
C ILE A 437 -11.89 0.88 14.04
N GLU A 438 -12.21 -0.22 13.37
CA GLU A 438 -12.18 -1.55 13.98
C GLU A 438 -11.30 -2.58 13.25
N GLY A 439 -10.67 -3.46 14.03
CA GLY A 439 -9.93 -4.64 13.54
C GLY A 439 -8.74 -4.33 12.62
N SER A 440 -8.31 -3.07 12.53
CA SER A 440 -7.39 -2.55 11.51
C SER A 440 -5.92 -2.73 11.92
N GLY A 441 -4.99 -2.63 10.95
CA GLY A 441 -3.55 -2.70 11.22
C GLY A 441 -3.04 -1.45 11.91
N SER A 442 -3.23 -0.30 11.27
CA SER A 442 -3.03 1.02 11.89
C SER A 442 -4.34 1.79 11.91
N GLY A 443 -4.60 2.53 12.98
CA GLY A 443 -5.74 3.45 13.05
C GLY A 443 -5.38 4.79 12.44
N ILE A 444 -5.01 5.74 13.31
CA ILE A 444 -4.60 7.09 12.90
C ILE A 444 -3.06 7.16 12.90
N LEU A 445 -2.46 7.54 11.77
CA LEU A 445 -1.06 7.95 11.68
C LEU A 445 -0.97 9.44 11.31
N VAL A 446 -0.29 10.23 12.13
CA VAL A 446 0.13 11.62 11.85
C VAL A 446 1.65 11.63 11.64
N SER A 447 2.13 12.26 10.57
CA SER A 447 3.56 12.35 10.20
C SER A 447 3.89 13.72 9.62
N GLY A 448 4.97 14.36 10.06
CA GLY A 448 5.37 15.71 9.64
C GLY A 448 4.24 16.75 9.60
N SER A 449 3.26 16.69 10.53
CA SER A 449 1.98 17.39 10.36
C SER A 449 1.56 18.20 11.58
N SER A 450 1.34 19.49 11.38
CA SER A 450 1.10 20.46 12.47
C SER A 450 -0.37 20.84 12.66
N LYS A 451 -0.75 21.18 13.91
CA LYS A 451 -2.11 21.56 14.33
C LYS A 451 -3.21 20.52 14.02
N THR A 452 -2.87 19.23 14.09
CA THR A 452 -3.85 18.16 13.88
C THR A 452 -4.75 18.00 15.12
N LYS A 453 -6.07 17.94 14.93
CA LYS A 453 -7.08 17.76 15.98
C LYS A 453 -7.68 16.35 15.89
N ILE A 454 -7.39 15.50 16.88
CA ILE A 454 -7.85 14.11 16.98
C ILE A 454 -8.91 14.02 18.07
N TYR A 455 -10.19 14.12 17.69
CA TYR A 455 -11.30 14.27 18.63
C TYR A 455 -12.32 13.14 18.55
N ASN A 456 -12.77 12.60 19.68
CA ASN A 456 -13.97 11.77 19.72
C ASN A 456 -13.95 10.54 18.78
N ASN A 457 -12.79 9.97 18.43
CA ASN A 457 -12.75 8.75 17.61
C ASN A 457 -12.94 7.50 18.47
N SER A 458 -13.60 6.47 17.94
CA SER A 458 -13.71 5.14 18.58
C SER A 458 -12.83 4.14 17.83
N ILE A 459 -11.69 3.79 18.42
CA ILE A 459 -10.71 2.87 17.83
C ILE A 459 -10.70 1.58 18.65
N SER A 460 -10.94 0.46 17.98
CA SER A 460 -11.22 -0.83 18.60
C SER A 460 -10.45 -1.95 17.91
N ARG A 461 -9.88 -2.88 18.69
CA ARG A 461 -9.22 -4.11 18.19
C ARG A 461 -8.10 -3.88 17.15
N THR A 462 -7.56 -2.67 17.08
CA THR A 462 -6.60 -2.23 16.06
C THR A 462 -5.17 -2.46 16.55
N ALA A 463 -4.23 -2.83 15.67
CA ALA A 463 -2.88 -3.22 16.11
C ALA A 463 -2.01 -2.04 16.53
N TYR A 464 -2.09 -0.92 15.81
CA TYR A 464 -1.45 0.36 16.16
C TYR A 464 -2.53 1.46 16.19
N PRO A 465 -3.24 1.68 17.31
CA PRO A 465 -4.46 2.51 17.33
C PRO A 465 -4.21 3.96 16.93
N ILE A 466 -3.26 4.64 17.59
CA ILE A 466 -2.81 5.98 17.22
C ILE A 466 -1.28 6.03 17.21
N ARG A 467 -0.73 6.60 16.14
CA ARG A 467 0.69 6.89 15.96
C ARG A 467 0.87 8.35 15.56
N ILE A 468 1.75 9.06 16.26
CA ILE A 468 2.11 10.45 15.94
C ILE A 468 3.64 10.47 15.82
N ARG A 469 4.18 10.75 14.63
CA ARG A 469 5.63 10.72 14.41
C ARG A 469 6.11 12.02 13.78
N GLU A 470 7.37 12.32 13.98
CA GLU A 470 8.03 13.32 13.16
C GLU A 470 8.37 12.75 11.76
N ASP A 471 8.35 13.60 10.74
CA ASP A 471 8.96 13.31 9.44
C ASP A 471 10.30 14.04 9.33
N THR A 472 11.30 13.43 8.70
CA THR A 472 12.60 14.09 8.56
C THR A 472 12.61 15.18 7.48
N ARG A 473 11.61 15.17 6.58
CA ARG A 473 11.32 16.26 5.64
C ARG A 473 10.74 17.46 6.41
N SER A 474 11.17 18.67 6.06
CA SER A 474 10.68 19.92 6.67
C SER A 474 10.61 21.02 5.60
N LYS A 475 9.94 22.14 5.88
CA LYS A 475 9.90 23.36 5.05
C LYS A 475 9.52 23.11 3.59
N GLY A 476 8.56 22.21 3.34
CA GLY A 476 8.11 21.86 1.99
C GLY A 476 9.21 21.29 1.09
N CYS A 477 10.04 20.35 1.58
CA CYS A 477 11.13 19.77 0.82
C CYS A 477 11.12 18.23 0.84
N ASN A 478 10.96 17.61 -0.33
CA ASN A 478 10.83 16.16 -0.50
C ASN A 478 12.18 15.41 -0.50
N ALA A 479 13.28 16.05 -0.93
CA ALA A 479 14.60 15.43 -0.95
C ALA A 479 15.71 16.45 -0.66
N TYR A 480 16.77 15.97 -0.01
CA TYR A 480 17.90 16.79 0.45
C TYR A 480 19.25 16.16 0.07
N GLN A 481 20.27 17.01 -0.08
CA GLN A 481 21.67 16.63 -0.10
C GLN A 481 22.39 17.32 1.06
N GLY A 482 22.72 16.57 2.11
CA GLY A 482 23.12 17.17 3.39
C GLY A 482 21.96 17.95 4.00
N SER A 483 22.14 19.24 4.29
CA SER A 483 21.07 20.15 4.71
C SER A 483 20.45 20.96 3.57
N THR A 484 20.95 20.84 2.34
CA THR A 484 20.45 21.58 1.17
C THR A 484 19.25 20.87 0.58
N CYS A 485 18.13 21.58 0.40
CA CYS A 485 16.96 21.05 -0.30
C CYS A 485 17.28 20.88 -1.81
N THR A 486 17.02 19.69 -2.36
CA THR A 486 17.25 19.37 -3.78
C THR A 486 15.95 19.05 -4.54
N ALA A 487 14.86 18.75 -3.84
CA ALA A 487 13.52 18.65 -4.42
C ALA A 487 12.50 19.47 -3.58
N PRO A 488 12.39 20.79 -3.80
CA PRO A 488 11.40 21.62 -3.13
C PRO A 488 9.97 21.33 -3.65
N GLU A 489 9.00 21.20 -2.75
CA GLU A 489 7.59 21.17 -3.10
C GLU A 489 7.03 22.61 -3.07
N SER A 490 6.90 23.16 -4.27
CA SER A 490 6.45 24.53 -4.57
C SER A 490 5.20 25.02 -3.84
N TRP A 491 4.18 24.18 -3.66
CA TRP A 491 2.87 24.58 -3.15
C TRP A 491 2.91 24.69 -1.63
N SER A 492 3.52 23.71 -0.96
CA SER A 492 3.76 23.68 0.47
C SER A 492 4.69 24.80 0.90
N GLN A 493 5.71 25.12 0.10
CA GLN A 493 6.56 26.30 0.32
C GLN A 493 5.80 27.62 0.13
N ALA A 494 4.98 27.75 -0.93
CA ALA A 494 4.15 28.94 -1.14
C ALA A 494 3.08 29.13 -0.06
N LYS A 495 2.65 28.05 0.61
CA LYS A 495 1.75 28.06 1.77
C LYS A 495 2.47 28.18 3.12
N GLY A 496 3.81 28.20 3.13
CA GLY A 496 4.61 28.32 4.36
C GLY A 496 4.52 27.12 5.31
N LEU A 497 4.26 25.92 4.79
CA LEU A 497 4.09 24.73 5.62
C LEU A 497 5.42 24.29 6.25
N SER A 498 5.40 24.09 7.58
CA SER A 498 6.59 23.64 8.32
C SER A 498 6.96 22.19 8.00
N TRP A 499 5.96 21.34 7.75
CA TRP A 499 6.08 19.87 7.73
C TRP A 499 6.67 19.26 9.02
N ASP A 500 6.65 20.01 10.14
CA ASP A 500 7.07 19.55 11.46
C ASP A 500 5.84 19.10 12.28
N THR A 501 5.82 17.91 12.87
CA THR A 501 4.70 17.42 13.69
C THR A 501 4.61 18.16 15.02
N THR A 502 3.77 19.18 15.07
CA THR A 502 3.71 20.13 16.20
C THR A 502 2.29 20.58 16.54
N GLY A 503 2.01 20.81 17.82
CA GLY A 503 0.74 21.41 18.27
C GLY A 503 -0.51 20.56 18.04
N THR A 504 -0.41 19.22 18.13
CA THR A 504 -1.54 18.29 18.05
C THR A 504 -2.47 18.45 19.26
N GLU A 505 -3.78 18.42 19.02
CA GLU A 505 -4.81 18.36 20.05
C GLU A 505 -5.46 16.97 20.03
N MET A 506 -5.43 16.21 21.13
CA MET A 506 -6.02 14.86 21.18
C MET A 506 -6.95 14.69 22.39
N TYR A 507 -8.27 14.62 22.13
CA TYR A 507 -9.27 14.59 23.19
C TYR A 507 -10.45 13.65 22.95
N ASN A 508 -11.07 13.19 24.03
CA ASN A 508 -12.33 12.43 24.04
C ASN A 508 -12.32 11.11 23.26
N ASN A 509 -11.18 10.60 22.80
CA ASN A 509 -11.13 9.37 22.01
C ASN A 509 -11.37 8.14 22.92
N ILE A 510 -11.90 7.05 22.37
CA ILE A 510 -11.92 5.73 23.04
C ILE A 510 -11.02 4.78 22.26
N ILE A 511 -10.07 4.17 22.97
CA ILE A 511 -9.07 3.25 22.43
C ILE A 511 -9.20 1.93 23.20
N SER A 512 -9.78 0.91 22.56
CA SER A 512 -9.91 -0.45 23.09
C SER A 512 -8.92 -1.38 22.39
N SER A 513 -8.02 -2.02 23.16
CA SER A 513 -6.89 -2.75 22.57
C SER A 513 -7.29 -4.05 21.87
N ARG A 514 -6.48 -4.47 20.89
CA ARG A 514 -6.57 -5.82 20.32
C ARG A 514 -6.28 -6.87 21.39
N ALA A 515 -6.60 -8.14 21.10
CA ALA A 515 -6.12 -9.24 21.93
C ALA A 515 -4.59 -9.16 22.02
N ALA A 516 -4.09 -9.17 23.25
CA ALA A 516 -2.67 -9.06 23.53
C ALA A 516 -2.00 -10.45 23.44
N THR A 517 -0.76 -10.47 22.95
CA THR A 517 0.09 -11.66 22.82
C THR A 517 1.26 -11.53 23.77
N ALA A 518 1.79 -12.65 24.27
CA ALA A 518 2.83 -12.65 25.31
C ALA A 518 4.08 -11.79 25.00
N LYS A 519 4.37 -11.53 23.72
CA LYS A 519 5.51 -10.71 23.26
C LYS A 519 5.19 -9.22 23.07
N ASP A 520 3.96 -8.78 23.28
CA ASP A 520 3.56 -7.39 22.98
C ASP A 520 4.21 -6.35 23.90
N GLY A 521 4.47 -6.76 25.15
CA GLY A 521 5.16 -5.97 26.17
C GLY A 521 6.68 -6.16 26.20
N ASP A 522 7.25 -6.79 25.18
CA ASP A 522 8.70 -6.97 24.98
C ASP A 522 9.19 -6.07 23.82
N SER A 523 10.50 -5.86 23.71
CA SER A 523 11.06 -5.02 22.64
C SER A 523 11.08 -5.76 21.29
N PRO A 524 10.65 -5.14 20.17
CA PRO A 524 10.04 -3.81 20.06
C PRO A 524 8.59 -3.82 20.52
N TYR A 525 8.18 -2.88 21.40
CA TYR A 525 6.83 -2.87 21.98
C TYR A 525 5.72 -2.83 20.91
N TRP A 526 4.79 -3.79 20.97
CA TRP A 526 3.72 -4.01 19.97
C TRP A 526 2.30 -3.71 20.48
N ALA A 527 2.11 -3.53 21.79
CA ALA A 527 0.87 -3.00 22.37
C ALA A 527 1.11 -1.62 22.99
N TYR A 528 0.27 -0.68 22.59
CA TYR A 528 0.19 0.69 23.10
C TYR A 528 -1.14 1.32 22.65
N GLY A 529 -1.69 2.23 23.46
CA GLY A 529 -2.84 3.04 23.06
C GLY A 529 -2.43 4.14 22.09
N VAL A 530 -1.40 4.90 22.46
CA VAL A 530 -0.74 5.91 21.61
C VAL A 530 0.75 5.65 21.59
N ARG A 531 1.36 5.73 20.40
CA ARG A 531 2.81 5.82 20.25
C ARG A 531 3.19 7.14 19.60
N THR A 532 3.99 7.93 20.30
CA THR A 532 4.75 8.99 19.63
C THR A 532 6.13 8.49 19.18
N LYS A 533 6.71 9.11 18.15
CA LYS A 533 8.10 8.87 17.75
C LYS A 533 8.77 10.17 17.28
N GLY A 534 9.76 10.64 18.01
CA GLY A 534 10.51 11.86 17.70
C GLY A 534 11.40 11.73 16.45
N GLY A 535 11.90 12.87 15.97
CA GLY A 535 12.78 12.94 14.79
C GLY A 535 13.54 14.24 14.68
N ALA A 536 14.70 14.19 14.01
CA ALA A 536 15.53 15.34 13.70
C ALA A 536 15.29 15.77 12.25
N ASN A 537 14.90 17.02 12.05
CA ASN A 537 14.44 17.49 10.74
C ASN A 537 15.64 17.98 9.92
N ILE A 538 15.68 17.68 8.63
CA ILE A 538 16.89 17.89 7.82
C ILE A 538 17.12 19.40 7.63
N GLY A 539 18.18 19.92 8.25
CA GLY A 539 18.42 21.38 8.32
C GLY A 539 17.39 22.12 9.20
N GLY A 540 16.81 21.44 10.20
CA GLY A 540 15.81 21.96 11.11
C GLY A 540 16.09 21.61 12.59
N PRO A 541 15.16 21.97 13.50
CA PRO A 541 15.21 21.50 14.87
C PRO A 541 14.92 20.00 14.96
N LYS A 542 15.06 19.45 16.17
CA LYS A 542 14.59 18.10 16.50
C LYS A 542 13.30 18.19 17.31
N VAL A 543 12.30 17.43 16.91
CA VAL A 543 10.96 17.46 17.50
C VAL A 543 10.74 16.20 18.34
N GLY A 544 10.39 16.39 19.60
CA GLY A 544 9.96 15.34 20.52
C GLY A 544 8.49 15.47 20.87
N THR A 545 8.01 14.58 21.73
CA THR A 545 6.59 14.52 22.12
C THR A 545 6.13 15.76 22.89
N ASN A 546 7.05 16.45 23.55
CA ASN A 546 6.78 17.73 24.22
C ASN A 546 6.37 18.85 23.24
N GLU A 547 6.86 18.79 22.01
CA GLU A 547 6.60 19.75 20.94
C GLU A 547 5.43 19.28 20.03
N MET A 548 5.21 17.96 19.94
CA MET A 548 4.15 17.34 19.15
C MET A 548 2.73 17.68 19.60
N PHE A 549 2.51 17.95 20.90
CA PHE A 549 1.18 18.23 21.45
C PHE A 549 1.01 19.69 21.89
N ALA A 550 -0.14 20.27 21.57
CA ALA A 550 -0.70 21.43 22.26
C ALA A 550 -1.62 21.00 23.42
N GLY A 551 -2.28 19.84 23.31
CA GLY A 551 -3.14 19.33 24.37
C GLY A 551 -3.53 17.87 24.20
N LEU A 552 -3.71 17.16 25.31
CA LEU A 552 -3.89 15.72 25.37
C LEU A 552 -4.64 15.35 26.66
N ASP A 553 -5.96 15.10 26.61
CA ASP A 553 -6.74 14.77 27.80
C ASP A 553 -8.13 14.15 27.49
N TYR A 554 -8.84 13.69 28.50
CA TYR A 554 -10.19 13.10 28.41
C TYR A 554 -10.28 11.85 27.49
N ASN A 555 -9.17 11.24 27.10
CA ASN A 555 -9.21 10.00 26.33
C ASN A 555 -9.54 8.80 27.23
N VAL A 556 -9.94 7.68 26.61
CA VAL A 556 -10.27 6.42 27.28
C VAL A 556 -9.37 5.33 26.72
N TYR A 557 -8.77 4.55 27.61
CA TYR A 557 -7.88 3.45 27.29
C TYR A 557 -8.44 2.19 27.95
N TYR A 558 -8.94 1.24 27.15
CA TYR A 558 -9.48 -0.02 27.64
C TYR A 558 -8.56 -1.18 27.21
N ARG A 559 -7.89 -1.79 28.20
CA ARG A 559 -6.82 -2.77 27.98
C ARG A 559 -7.19 -4.17 28.47
N ASN A 560 -6.89 -5.19 27.68
CA ASN A 560 -7.27 -6.57 28.02
C ASN A 560 -6.53 -7.11 29.26
N ASP A 561 -5.22 -6.92 29.35
CA ASP A 561 -4.38 -7.28 30.51
C ASP A 561 -3.13 -6.39 30.55
N THR A 562 -2.91 -5.64 31.63
CA THR A 562 -1.78 -4.72 31.79
C THR A 562 -0.44 -5.42 32.07
N ASN A 563 -0.43 -6.72 32.35
CA ASN A 563 0.81 -7.50 32.43
C ASN A 563 1.40 -7.76 31.03
N VAL A 564 0.57 -7.65 29.99
CA VAL A 564 0.95 -7.86 28.58
C VAL A 564 0.90 -6.52 27.82
N ASP A 565 -0.21 -5.79 27.95
CA ASP A 565 -0.46 -4.44 27.45
C ASP A 565 0.18 -3.39 28.40
N LYS A 566 1.49 -3.57 28.64
CA LYS A 566 2.27 -2.90 29.71
C LYS A 566 2.39 -1.38 29.53
N THR A 567 2.26 -0.89 28.30
CA THR A 567 2.47 0.52 27.93
C THR A 567 1.18 1.10 27.38
N VAL A 568 0.69 2.20 27.94
CA VAL A 568 -0.43 2.95 27.36
C VAL A 568 0.06 4.04 26.40
N PHE A 569 1.20 4.65 26.71
CA PHE A 569 1.76 5.80 25.98
C PHE A 569 3.30 5.71 25.88
N THR A 570 3.87 5.99 24.71
CA THR A 570 5.34 6.23 24.55
C THR A 570 5.62 7.73 24.49
N TRP A 571 6.76 8.17 25.00
CA TRP A 571 7.21 9.57 24.93
C TRP A 571 8.67 9.61 24.49
N ASP A 572 8.96 10.40 23.45
CA ASP A 572 10.29 10.61 22.89
C ASP A 572 10.68 12.06 23.22
N LEU A 573 11.92 12.29 23.65
CA LEU A 573 12.40 13.61 24.05
C LEU A 573 13.33 14.18 22.99
N ALA A 574 13.21 15.48 22.70
CA ALA A 574 14.04 16.13 21.68
C ALA A 574 15.55 16.03 22.01
N GLN A 575 15.90 15.89 23.29
CA GLN A 575 17.28 15.88 23.79
C GLN A 575 18.04 14.55 23.59
N THR A 576 17.38 13.48 23.13
CA THR A 576 17.90 12.09 23.23
C THR A 576 17.79 11.32 21.93
N ASP A 577 18.88 10.72 21.44
CA ASP A 577 18.91 9.96 20.18
C ASP A 577 18.51 8.48 20.35
N ALA A 578 17.61 8.20 21.29
CA ALA A 578 17.05 6.87 21.52
C ALA A 578 15.60 6.83 21.00
N PRO A 579 15.16 5.75 20.34
CA PRO A 579 13.74 5.54 20.09
C PRO A 579 13.05 5.12 21.39
N ILE A 580 12.07 5.91 21.85
CA ILE A 580 11.30 5.72 23.10
C ILE A 580 12.14 5.97 24.37
N ASP A 581 12.03 7.18 24.92
CA ASP A 581 12.72 7.61 26.15
C ASP A 581 11.90 7.42 27.43
N VAL A 582 10.57 7.42 27.31
CA VAL A 582 9.64 7.13 28.41
C VAL A 582 8.55 6.16 27.95
N LEU A 583 8.28 5.18 28.80
CA LEU A 583 7.17 4.24 28.69
C LEU A 583 6.22 4.51 29.84
N PHE A 584 5.05 5.07 29.54
CA PHE A 584 4.00 5.24 30.53
C PHE A 584 3.11 4.00 30.55
N SER A 585 3.07 3.31 31.69
CA SER A 585 2.19 2.16 31.92
C SER A 585 0.79 2.55 32.41
N LYS A 586 0.64 3.80 32.87
CA LYS A 586 -0.62 4.43 33.27
C LYS A 586 -0.68 5.86 32.77
N THR A 587 -1.86 6.32 32.37
CA THR A 587 -2.06 7.72 31.96
C THR A 587 -1.75 8.72 33.08
N SER A 588 -2.09 8.36 34.31
CA SER A 588 -1.96 9.22 35.50
C SER A 588 -0.53 9.69 35.81
N ASP A 589 0.47 9.05 35.20
CA ASP A 589 1.88 9.31 35.47
C ASP A 589 2.51 10.29 34.46
N ILE A 590 1.86 10.50 33.30
CA ILE A 590 2.26 11.50 32.28
C ILE A 590 2.29 12.90 32.89
N ALA A 591 1.23 13.29 33.61
CA ALA A 591 1.15 14.59 34.28
C ALA A 591 2.22 14.77 35.38
N LYS A 592 2.69 13.67 35.99
CA LYS A 592 3.62 13.68 37.13
C LYS A 592 5.10 13.74 36.72
N ASP A 593 5.47 13.17 35.58
CA ASP A 593 6.89 13.10 35.15
C ASP A 593 7.47 14.51 34.91
N GLY A 594 8.64 14.79 35.47
CA GLY A 594 9.31 16.09 35.35
C GLY A 594 9.80 16.44 33.93
N ARG A 595 9.90 15.45 33.04
CA ARG A 595 10.36 15.61 31.65
C ARG A 595 9.23 15.97 30.68
N VAL A 596 7.98 15.74 31.07
CA VAL A 596 6.78 16.05 30.28
C VAL A 596 6.45 17.54 30.42
N SER A 597 6.40 18.25 29.29
CA SER A 597 6.10 19.68 29.23
C SER A 597 4.76 20.00 29.87
N LYS A 598 4.74 20.96 30.82
CA LYS A 598 3.53 21.41 31.51
C LYS A 598 2.74 22.49 30.74
N ALA A 599 3.21 22.87 29.55
CA ALA A 599 2.49 23.74 28.62
C ALA A 599 1.43 23.00 27.79
N ILE A 600 1.49 21.66 27.73
CA ILE A 600 0.48 20.82 27.08
C ILE A 600 -0.79 20.84 27.94
N ASP A 601 -1.94 21.15 27.35
CA ASP A 601 -3.21 21.17 28.08
C ASP A 601 -3.65 19.76 28.54
N GLY A 602 -4.19 19.72 29.75
CA GLY A 602 -4.82 18.56 30.40
C GLY A 602 -3.88 17.43 30.83
N LEU A 603 -2.96 16.93 29.99
CA LEU A 603 -2.01 15.83 30.27
C LEU A 603 -2.68 14.55 30.85
N GLU A 604 -3.78 14.11 30.25
CA GLU A 604 -4.57 12.93 30.62
C GLU A 604 -5.05 12.88 32.09
N ARG A 605 -5.08 14.02 32.78
CA ARG A 605 -5.59 14.13 34.17
C ARG A 605 -7.06 13.73 34.29
N ASN A 606 -7.85 13.85 33.22
CA ASN A 606 -9.25 13.48 33.12
C ASN A 606 -9.47 12.20 32.30
N SER A 607 -8.41 11.45 31.98
CA SER A 607 -8.50 10.18 31.23
C SER A 607 -9.22 9.07 32.01
N LEU A 608 -9.63 8.03 31.28
CA LEU A 608 -10.16 6.78 31.85
C LEU A 608 -9.28 5.61 31.39
N ASP A 609 -8.31 5.23 32.21
CA ASP A 609 -7.45 4.07 32.00
C ASP A 609 -8.02 2.87 32.79
N GLN A 610 -8.57 1.89 32.08
CA GLN A 610 -9.34 0.78 32.64
C GLN A 610 -9.00 -0.56 31.96
N THR A 611 -9.33 -1.66 32.63
CA THR A 611 -9.01 -3.01 32.16
C THR A 611 -10.21 -3.95 32.13
N GLY A 612 -10.12 -5.00 31.32
CA GLY A 612 -11.09 -6.09 31.26
C GLY A 612 -11.25 -6.67 29.86
N SER A 613 -12.09 -7.70 29.73
CA SER A 613 -12.37 -8.33 28.45
C SER A 613 -13.28 -7.46 27.58
N ARG A 614 -13.03 -7.44 26.26
CA ARG A 614 -13.87 -6.72 25.27
C ARG A 614 -15.37 -7.04 25.39
N SER A 615 -15.73 -8.29 25.69
CA SER A 615 -17.12 -8.71 25.91
C SER A 615 -17.79 -8.09 27.15
N ALA A 616 -17.00 -7.52 28.08
CA ALA A 616 -17.45 -6.82 29.28
C ALA A 616 -17.17 -5.30 29.22
N ASN A 617 -16.80 -4.75 28.05
CA ASN A 617 -16.46 -3.34 27.86
C ASN A 617 -17.56 -2.40 28.42
N PRO A 618 -17.24 -1.49 29.37
CA PRO A 618 -18.23 -0.63 30.02
C PRO A 618 -18.59 0.63 29.20
N PHE A 619 -17.94 0.84 28.06
CA PHE A 619 -18.10 2.02 27.21
C PHE A 619 -19.15 1.83 26.12
N PHE A 620 -19.09 0.71 25.40
CA PHE A 620 -19.93 0.42 24.26
C PHE A 620 -21.15 -0.45 24.60
N THR A 621 -22.21 -0.34 23.79
CA THR A 621 -23.38 -1.24 23.88
C THR A 621 -22.98 -2.70 23.67
N SER A 622 -22.08 -2.95 22.72
CA SER A 622 -21.34 -4.20 22.60
C SER A 622 -20.01 -4.00 21.87
N GLU A 623 -18.99 -4.76 22.26
CA GLU A 623 -17.73 -4.86 21.51
C GLU A 623 -17.43 -6.33 21.19
N ALA A 624 -17.00 -6.59 19.96
CA ALA A 624 -16.75 -7.92 19.47
C ALA A 624 -15.54 -8.61 20.16
N ALA A 625 -15.70 -9.89 20.47
CA ALA A 625 -14.74 -10.63 21.30
C ALA A 625 -13.44 -11.00 20.58
N ASN A 626 -13.47 -11.32 19.29
CA ASN A 626 -12.29 -11.69 18.48
C ASN A 626 -11.85 -10.53 17.55
N ASN A 627 -10.62 -10.57 17.04
CA ASN A 627 -10.13 -9.53 16.11
C ASN A 627 -10.84 -9.57 14.74
N ASN A 628 -11.20 -10.77 14.27
CA ASN A 628 -11.83 -11.02 12.98
C ASN A 628 -13.38 -11.00 12.99
N ASP A 629 -13.99 -10.68 14.13
CA ASP A 629 -15.43 -10.48 14.27
C ASP A 629 -15.84 -9.09 13.71
N TYR A 630 -15.66 -8.88 12.41
CA TYR A 630 -15.94 -7.60 11.74
C TYR A 630 -17.45 -7.30 11.67
N ASN A 631 -17.82 -6.03 11.81
CA ASN A 631 -19.19 -5.51 11.76
C ASN A 631 -20.14 -6.19 12.80
N LYS A 632 -19.61 -6.68 13.93
CA LYS A 632 -20.37 -7.31 15.05
C LYS A 632 -20.43 -6.49 16.35
N SER A 633 -19.72 -5.36 16.41
CA SER A 633 -19.76 -4.43 17.55
C SER A 633 -20.89 -3.40 17.41
N ASN A 634 -21.38 -2.87 18.53
CA ASN A 634 -22.20 -1.66 18.57
C ASN A 634 -21.50 -0.60 19.45
N TYR A 635 -20.75 0.28 18.79
CA TYR A 635 -19.98 1.37 19.41
C TYR A 635 -20.82 2.56 19.92
N THR A 636 -22.15 2.45 19.94
CA THR A 636 -23.00 3.40 20.67
C THR A 636 -22.69 3.34 22.17
N ILE A 637 -22.52 4.51 22.80
CA ILE A 637 -22.18 4.58 24.23
C ILE A 637 -23.31 4.02 25.08
N LYS A 638 -22.94 3.12 25.99
CA LYS A 638 -23.86 2.37 26.86
C LYS A 638 -24.53 3.28 27.89
N ALA A 639 -25.80 3.03 28.20
CA ALA A 639 -26.49 3.72 29.28
C ALA A 639 -25.76 3.48 30.62
N GLY A 640 -25.51 4.56 31.37
CA GLY A 640 -24.72 4.51 32.61
C GLY A 640 -23.20 4.35 32.42
N SER A 641 -22.69 4.44 31.19
CA SER A 641 -21.25 4.35 30.92
C SER A 641 -20.47 5.53 31.53
N PRO A 642 -19.25 5.32 32.06
CA PRO A 642 -18.33 6.40 32.41
C PRO A 642 -17.90 7.29 31.23
N ALA A 643 -18.11 6.87 29.98
CA ALA A 643 -17.89 7.68 28.78
C ALA A 643 -19.08 8.62 28.43
N ALA A 644 -20.24 8.48 29.09
CA ALA A 644 -21.41 9.29 28.79
C ALA A 644 -21.29 10.69 29.42
N ASN A 645 -21.49 11.74 28.61
CA ASN A 645 -21.45 13.16 29.00
C ASN A 645 -20.20 13.58 29.83
N SER A 646 -19.07 12.89 29.62
CA SER A 646 -17.86 13.01 30.45
C SER A 646 -16.61 13.47 29.70
N GLY A 647 -16.74 13.83 28.43
CA GLY A 647 -15.66 14.42 27.62
C GLY A 647 -15.49 15.93 27.85
N LYS A 648 -14.36 16.45 27.37
CA LYS A 648 -14.11 17.89 27.19
C LYS A 648 -15.12 18.46 26.19
N GLU A 649 -15.54 19.70 26.41
CA GLU A 649 -16.45 20.39 25.51
C GLU A 649 -15.81 20.64 24.14
N LEU A 650 -16.61 20.56 23.07
CA LEU A 650 -16.07 20.67 21.72
C LEU A 650 -15.78 22.13 21.32
N PRO A 651 -14.59 22.39 20.74
CA PRO A 651 -14.33 23.58 19.94
C PRO A 651 -15.34 23.74 18.78
N ALA A 652 -15.61 24.99 18.37
CA ALA A 652 -16.64 25.30 17.38
C ALA A 652 -16.31 24.78 15.97
N ASP A 653 -15.03 24.72 15.60
CA ASP A 653 -14.54 24.11 14.36
C ASP A 653 -14.74 22.59 14.37
N VAL A 654 -14.37 21.91 15.47
CA VAL A 654 -14.55 20.45 15.62
C VAL A 654 -16.02 20.06 15.61
N ALA A 655 -16.88 20.77 16.35
CA ALA A 655 -18.32 20.51 16.37
C ALA A 655 -18.93 20.68 14.97
N LYS A 656 -18.60 21.76 14.26
CA LYS A 656 -19.07 22.04 12.90
C LYS A 656 -18.52 21.06 11.85
N ALA A 657 -17.33 20.50 12.05
CA ALA A 657 -16.77 19.47 11.17
C ALA A 657 -17.55 18.15 11.31
N ILE A 658 -17.88 17.72 12.53
CA ILE A 658 -18.67 16.52 12.82
C ILE A 658 -20.12 16.69 12.34
N ASP A 659 -20.76 17.81 12.68
CA ASP A 659 -22.14 18.14 12.31
C ASP A 659 -22.23 19.59 11.76
N PRO A 660 -22.16 19.77 10.43
CA PRO A 660 -22.31 21.09 9.80
C PRO A 660 -23.68 21.75 10.02
N SER A 661 -24.69 21.03 10.50
CA SER A 661 -26.03 21.56 10.81
C SER A 661 -26.18 22.02 12.26
N GLY A 662 -25.33 21.53 13.18
CA GLY A 662 -25.43 21.76 14.62
C GLY A 662 -26.68 21.17 15.28
N ALA A 663 -27.40 20.26 14.62
CA ALA A 663 -28.62 19.65 15.12
C ALA A 663 -28.34 18.63 16.24
N THR A 664 -27.29 17.83 16.07
CA THR A 664 -26.91 16.71 16.95
C THR A 664 -25.67 16.99 17.79
N VAL A 665 -24.66 17.65 17.22
CA VAL A 665 -23.39 17.96 17.89
C VAL A 665 -23.21 19.47 18.00
N LYS A 666 -22.85 19.95 19.20
CA LYS A 666 -22.79 21.38 19.53
C LYS A 666 -21.45 21.73 20.20
N ALA A 667 -21.02 22.97 19.99
CA ALA A 667 -19.84 23.54 20.60
C ALA A 667 -20.14 24.05 22.01
N GLY A 668 -19.13 24.09 22.89
CA GLY A 668 -19.30 24.62 24.25
C GLY A 668 -20.29 23.84 25.11
N THR A 669 -20.50 22.56 24.81
CA THR A 669 -21.26 21.62 25.61
C THR A 669 -20.45 20.36 25.83
N LYS A 670 -20.55 19.76 27.02
CA LYS A 670 -20.01 18.41 27.26
C LYS A 670 -20.60 17.40 26.29
N VAL A 671 -19.77 16.43 25.91
CA VAL A 671 -20.11 15.36 24.99
C VAL A 671 -19.79 14.00 25.59
N ASN A 672 -20.30 12.94 24.97
CA ASN A 672 -19.77 11.61 25.19
C ASN A 672 -18.30 11.54 24.76
N ARG A 673 -17.56 10.56 25.28
CA ARG A 673 -16.28 10.13 24.68
C ARG A 673 -16.56 9.11 23.58
N GLY A 674 -15.65 9.00 22.60
CA GLY A 674 -15.83 8.19 21.39
C GLY A 674 -16.75 8.83 20.35
N ALA A 675 -17.03 8.09 19.28
CA ALA A 675 -17.78 8.59 18.13
C ALA A 675 -19.19 9.10 18.50
N LEU A 676 -19.52 10.30 18.04
CA LEU A 676 -20.80 10.98 18.28
C LEU A 676 -21.79 10.76 17.14
N VAL A 677 -21.27 10.75 15.91
CA VAL A 677 -21.98 10.50 14.64
C VAL A 677 -21.06 9.66 13.77
N ASN A 678 -21.58 8.65 13.06
CA ASN A 678 -20.82 7.94 12.02
C ASN A 678 -21.76 7.37 10.93
N ALA A 679 -21.18 6.96 9.80
CA ALA A 679 -21.87 6.40 8.63
C ALA A 679 -22.92 5.31 8.93
N ASN A 680 -22.71 4.51 9.99
CA ASN A 680 -23.56 3.38 10.38
C ASN A 680 -24.46 3.67 11.60
N MET A 681 -24.45 4.89 12.17
CA MET A 681 -25.39 5.28 13.23
C MET A 681 -26.74 5.71 12.64
N THR A 682 -27.78 4.91 12.86
CA THR A 682 -29.15 5.22 12.41
C THR A 682 -29.78 6.32 13.27
N GLY A 683 -29.56 7.58 12.87
CA GLY A 683 -30.06 8.79 13.54
C GLY A 683 -30.42 9.92 12.58
N GLY A 684 -30.97 9.57 11.41
CA GLY A 684 -31.20 10.48 10.27
C GLY A 684 -30.76 9.81 8.98
N GLU A 685 -31.64 8.97 8.40
CA GLU A 685 -31.43 8.03 7.28
C GLU A 685 -30.09 8.07 6.50
N PRO A 686 -29.18 7.12 6.80
CA PRO A 686 -28.35 6.48 5.80
C PRO A 686 -29.08 5.22 5.30
N ASN A 687 -29.82 5.32 4.19
CA ASN A 687 -30.55 4.18 3.60
C ASN A 687 -29.62 3.24 2.82
N ILE A 688 -28.68 2.58 3.53
CA ILE A 688 -27.82 1.53 2.97
C ILE A 688 -28.55 0.18 3.07
N SER A 689 -29.73 0.10 2.41
CA SER A 689 -30.48 -1.16 2.23
C SER A 689 -29.86 -2.09 1.17
N SER A 690 -28.55 -1.99 0.92
CA SER A 690 -27.78 -2.92 0.10
C SER A 690 -27.08 -3.95 0.98
N LYS A 691 -27.80 -5.03 1.34
CA LYS A 691 -27.15 -6.30 1.73
C LYS A 691 -26.43 -6.87 0.49
N SER A 692 -25.24 -6.35 0.21
CA SER A 692 -24.39 -6.83 -0.87
C SER A 692 -23.78 -8.18 -0.48
N SER A 693 -24.58 -9.24 -0.70
CA SER A 693 -24.12 -10.62 -0.76
C SER A 693 -23.34 -10.87 -2.06
N SER A 694 -22.39 -10.00 -2.38
CA SER A 694 -21.26 -10.36 -3.21
C SER A 694 -20.49 -11.44 -2.46
N THR A 695 -20.57 -12.68 -2.97
CA THR A 695 -19.86 -13.84 -2.47
C THR A 695 -18.74 -14.14 -3.47
N PRO A 696 -17.49 -13.73 -3.21
CA PRO A 696 -16.34 -14.28 -3.92
C PRO A 696 -16.29 -15.78 -3.60
N GLN A 697 -16.62 -16.61 -4.59
CA GLN A 697 -16.60 -18.05 -4.44
C GLN A 697 -15.15 -18.54 -4.47
N GLN A 698 -14.45 -18.39 -3.34
CA GLN A 698 -13.09 -18.90 -3.18
C GLN A 698 -13.11 -20.43 -3.24
N ASN A 699 -12.46 -20.98 -4.26
CA ASN A 699 -12.23 -22.41 -4.39
C ASN A 699 -11.20 -22.86 -3.36
N ASN A 700 -11.69 -23.32 -2.20
CA ASN A 700 -10.87 -23.89 -1.15
C ASN A 700 -10.41 -25.30 -1.59
N ALA A 701 -9.11 -25.50 -1.77
CA ALA A 701 -8.55 -26.77 -2.22
C ALA A 701 -7.35 -27.18 -1.35
N ASN A 702 -7.50 -28.31 -0.66
CA ASN A 702 -6.48 -29.04 0.11
C ASN A 702 -5.87 -28.22 1.28
N GLY A 703 -6.28 -28.39 2.54
CA GLY A 703 -6.64 -29.65 3.19
C GLY A 703 -5.37 -30.34 3.68
N ALA A 704 -5.07 -30.21 4.97
CA ALA A 704 -3.83 -30.70 5.57
C ALA A 704 -3.94 -32.18 5.97
N THR A 705 -2.92 -32.97 5.63
CA THR A 705 -2.68 -34.32 6.14
C THR A 705 -1.20 -34.50 6.51
N THR A 706 -0.94 -35.30 7.54
CA THR A 706 0.39 -35.45 8.16
C THR A 706 1.08 -36.77 7.78
N ASN A 707 2.39 -36.84 8.09
CA ASN A 707 3.28 -38.01 8.09
C ASN A 707 3.84 -38.49 6.74
N GLY A 708 5.07 -39.04 6.79
CA GLY A 708 5.68 -39.82 5.71
C GLY A 708 7.13 -39.47 5.40
N GLN A 709 8.08 -40.32 5.78
CA GLN A 709 9.47 -40.27 5.30
C GLN A 709 9.59 -41.07 3.99
N ALA A 710 10.39 -40.59 3.02
CA ALA A 710 11.47 -41.36 2.38
C ALA A 710 12.07 -40.63 1.15
N ASN A 711 13.39 -40.80 0.96
CA ASN A 711 14.13 -40.49 -0.27
C ASN A 711 14.40 -41.83 -0.99
N PRO A 712 14.31 -41.92 -2.34
CA PRO A 712 15.57 -42.22 -3.05
C PRO A 712 15.71 -41.64 -4.48
N LYS A 713 16.90 -41.06 -4.74
CA LYS A 713 17.81 -41.24 -5.90
C LYS A 713 17.29 -41.17 -7.36
N ALA A 714 18.04 -40.41 -8.18
CA ALA A 714 18.06 -40.50 -9.65
C ALA A 714 18.79 -41.77 -10.17
N PRO A 715 18.59 -42.14 -11.45
CA PRO A 715 19.55 -41.79 -12.53
C PRO A 715 18.85 -41.30 -13.84
N GLY A 716 19.53 -40.86 -14.92
CA GLY A 716 20.95 -40.52 -15.11
C GLY A 716 21.42 -40.58 -16.58
N MET A 717 22.33 -39.67 -16.98
CA MET A 717 23.21 -39.66 -18.17
C MET A 717 22.65 -39.63 -19.62
N GLY A 718 23.42 -39.00 -20.53
CA GLY A 718 23.29 -39.01 -22.01
C GLY A 718 23.09 -37.61 -22.63
N SER A 719 24.11 -36.81 -23.00
CA SER A 719 25.12 -36.94 -24.10
C SER A 719 24.56 -36.85 -25.53
N ALA A 720 25.14 -36.15 -26.51
CA ALA A 720 26.15 -35.06 -26.52
C ALA A 720 26.34 -34.53 -27.97
N SER A 721 26.72 -33.24 -28.13
CA SER A 721 27.30 -32.66 -29.37
C SER A 721 26.38 -32.57 -30.62
N LYS A 722 26.69 -31.85 -31.72
CA LYS A 722 27.91 -31.13 -32.14
C LYS A 722 27.61 -30.12 -33.27
N ALA A 723 28.50 -29.12 -33.47
CA ALA A 723 28.86 -28.49 -34.76
C ALA A 723 27.79 -27.65 -35.53
N ASP A 724 28.10 -26.78 -36.50
CA ASP A 724 29.25 -25.91 -36.88
C ASP A 724 28.77 -25.10 -38.15
N THR A 725 29.24 -23.92 -38.60
CA THR A 725 30.13 -22.81 -38.17
C THR A 725 29.84 -21.57 -39.06
N ALA A 726 30.65 -20.48 -38.95
CA ALA A 726 30.78 -19.33 -39.88
C ALA A 726 29.73 -18.18 -39.78
N HIS A 727 30.07 -16.91 -40.05
CA HIS A 727 31.37 -16.31 -40.43
C HIS A 727 31.57 -14.94 -39.72
N ALA A 728 32.79 -14.38 -39.74
CA ALA A 728 33.20 -13.31 -38.80
C ALA A 728 33.63 -11.99 -39.46
N ALA A 729 33.57 -10.91 -38.68
CA ALA A 729 34.35 -9.67 -38.84
C ALA A 729 34.76 -9.19 -37.43
N GLN A 730 35.97 -8.65 -37.28
CA GLN A 730 36.58 -8.38 -35.97
C GLN A 730 36.89 -6.91 -35.73
N THR A 731 36.66 -6.45 -34.51
CA THR A 731 37.43 -5.39 -33.83
C THR A 731 37.93 -5.96 -32.49
N ALA A 732 39.16 -5.62 -32.09
CA ALA A 732 39.86 -6.33 -31.01
C ALA A 732 39.70 -5.67 -29.64
N GLU A 733 39.22 -6.44 -28.67
CA GLU A 733 39.43 -6.22 -27.22
C GLU A 733 40.04 -7.49 -26.60
N ALA A 734 40.56 -7.40 -25.37
CA ALA A 734 41.49 -8.38 -24.81
C ALA A 734 40.84 -9.74 -24.44
N ASP A 735 41.53 -10.83 -24.78
CA ASP A 735 41.12 -12.22 -24.49
C ASP A 735 41.18 -12.53 -22.98
N THR A 736 40.00 -12.74 -22.37
CA THR A 736 39.87 -13.48 -21.11
C THR A 736 38.95 -14.68 -21.30
N LYS A 737 39.55 -15.85 -21.57
CA LYS A 737 38.85 -17.15 -21.62
C LYS A 737 37.97 -17.34 -20.38
N SER A 738 36.66 -17.43 -20.60
CA SER A 738 35.69 -17.66 -19.53
C SER A 738 35.84 -19.07 -18.96
N ASP A 739 36.18 -19.17 -17.68
CA ASP A 739 36.17 -20.45 -16.96
C ASP A 739 34.72 -20.92 -16.79
N ASN A 740 34.34 -21.96 -17.55
CA ASN A 740 32.99 -22.52 -17.54
C ASN A 740 32.83 -23.68 -16.54
N SER A 741 33.78 -23.89 -15.62
CA SER A 741 33.60 -24.82 -14.50
C SER A 741 32.47 -24.36 -13.57
N ALA A 742 31.62 -25.30 -13.14
CA ALA A 742 30.47 -25.01 -12.28
C ALA A 742 30.90 -24.83 -10.81
N VAL A 743 30.42 -23.77 -10.17
CA VAL A 743 30.72 -23.44 -8.76
C VAL A 743 29.70 -24.12 -7.85
N SER A 744 30.20 -24.81 -6.83
CA SER A 744 29.35 -25.43 -5.80
C SER A 744 28.79 -24.35 -4.88
N ILE A 745 27.48 -24.09 -4.98
CA ILE A 745 26.75 -23.15 -4.12
C ILE A 745 25.63 -23.95 -3.43
N PRO A 746 25.89 -24.52 -2.23
CA PRO A 746 24.95 -25.44 -1.56
C PRO A 746 23.77 -24.72 -0.90
N ASP A 747 23.95 -23.47 -0.47
CA ASP A 747 22.88 -22.65 0.10
C ASP A 747 21.96 -22.12 -1.01
N ALA A 748 20.69 -22.53 -1.00
CA ALA A 748 19.72 -22.17 -2.02
C ALA A 748 19.33 -20.68 -2.01
N ARG A 749 19.51 -19.97 -0.88
CA ARG A 749 19.26 -18.53 -0.78
C ARG A 749 20.44 -17.73 -1.31
N LEU A 750 21.66 -18.20 -1.04
CA LEU A 750 22.86 -17.70 -1.70
C LEU A 750 22.83 -17.91 -3.22
N LYS A 751 22.50 -19.13 -3.69
CA LYS A 751 22.41 -19.44 -5.13
C LYS A 751 21.36 -18.58 -5.82
N ALA A 752 20.23 -18.31 -5.17
CA ALA A 752 19.20 -17.40 -5.68
C ALA A 752 19.68 -15.95 -5.77
N ALA A 753 20.36 -15.42 -4.74
CA ALA A 753 20.87 -14.06 -4.73
C ALA A 753 22.02 -13.84 -5.74
N ILE A 754 22.91 -14.82 -5.88
CA ILE A 754 23.95 -14.86 -6.91
C ILE A 754 23.31 -14.86 -8.31
N ASN A 755 22.35 -15.75 -8.59
CA ASN A 755 21.66 -15.77 -9.88
C ASN A 755 20.89 -14.47 -10.16
N LYS A 756 20.35 -13.79 -9.13
CA LYS A 756 19.75 -12.46 -9.28
C LYS A 756 20.78 -11.42 -9.69
N SER A 757 21.86 -11.25 -8.93
CA SER A 757 22.92 -10.29 -9.22
C SER A 757 23.61 -10.57 -10.57
N LEU A 758 23.76 -11.84 -10.96
CA LEU A 758 24.23 -12.22 -12.28
C LEU A 758 23.20 -11.93 -13.38
N SER A 759 21.89 -11.99 -13.11
CA SER A 759 20.87 -11.59 -14.10
C SER A 759 20.97 -10.09 -14.39
N GLU A 760 21.14 -9.28 -13.35
CA GLU A 760 21.37 -7.83 -13.43
C GLU A 760 22.70 -7.53 -14.17
N THR A 761 23.77 -8.25 -13.85
CA THR A 761 25.12 -8.05 -14.42
C THR A 761 25.26 -8.53 -15.87
N LEU A 762 24.51 -9.56 -16.27
CA LEU A 762 24.57 -10.15 -17.62
C LEU A 762 23.46 -9.64 -18.57
N GLY A 763 22.49 -8.88 -18.06
CA GLY A 763 21.31 -8.48 -18.83
C GLY A 763 20.39 -9.64 -19.26
N ALA A 764 20.47 -10.78 -18.58
CA ALA A 764 19.80 -12.03 -18.97
C ALA A 764 19.13 -12.72 -17.78
N ARG A 765 17.83 -13.03 -17.90
CA ARG A 765 17.03 -13.64 -16.81
C ARG A 765 17.54 -15.05 -16.47
N ARG A 766 18.05 -15.25 -15.25
CA ARG A 766 18.46 -16.56 -14.71
C ARG A 766 17.41 -17.17 -13.79
N GLY A 767 17.38 -18.50 -13.71
CA GLY A 767 16.60 -19.22 -12.69
C GLY A 767 17.27 -19.15 -11.32
N ALA A 768 16.50 -19.04 -10.24
CA ALA A 768 17.05 -18.92 -8.87
C ALA A 768 17.94 -20.11 -8.45
N ALA A 769 17.66 -21.31 -8.96
CA ALA A 769 18.44 -22.52 -8.71
C ALA A 769 19.45 -22.86 -9.83
N GLN A 770 19.54 -22.03 -10.88
CA GLN A 770 20.40 -22.25 -12.04
C GLN A 770 21.86 -22.38 -11.63
N ASP A 771 22.62 -23.25 -12.30
CA ASP A 771 24.06 -23.38 -12.06
C ASP A 771 24.81 -22.11 -12.48
N VAL A 772 25.97 -21.91 -11.87
CA VAL A 772 26.77 -20.68 -12.00
C VAL A 772 28.21 -21.09 -12.26
N THR A 773 28.86 -20.50 -13.26
CA THR A 773 30.26 -20.82 -13.57
C THR A 773 31.26 -19.91 -12.84
N ALA A 774 32.52 -20.34 -12.76
CA ALA A 774 33.59 -19.53 -12.17
C ALA A 774 33.78 -18.19 -12.91
N GLY A 775 33.72 -18.21 -14.25
CA GLY A 775 33.75 -17.00 -15.09
C GLY A 775 32.49 -16.13 -15.01
N GLU A 776 31.39 -16.65 -14.47
CA GLU A 776 30.23 -15.83 -14.09
C GLU A 776 30.43 -15.22 -12.69
N MET A 777 30.88 -15.99 -11.71
CA MET A 777 31.20 -15.47 -10.36
C MET A 777 32.22 -14.32 -10.41
N GLN A 778 33.21 -14.40 -11.31
CA GLN A 778 34.17 -13.32 -11.54
C GLN A 778 33.55 -12.01 -12.07
N LYS A 779 32.28 -11.99 -12.49
CA LYS A 779 31.58 -10.75 -12.91
C LYS A 779 30.89 -10.03 -11.74
N LEU A 780 30.73 -10.69 -10.59
CA LEU A 780 30.15 -10.08 -9.40
C LEU A 780 31.10 -9.03 -8.81
N THR A 781 30.66 -7.76 -8.83
CA THR A 781 31.30 -6.65 -8.11
C THR A 781 30.57 -6.29 -6.82
N GLY A 782 29.30 -6.68 -6.67
CA GLY A 782 28.49 -6.45 -5.48
C GLY A 782 27.44 -7.53 -5.26
N LEU A 783 27.11 -7.83 -4.00
CA LEU A 783 26.09 -8.84 -3.67
C LEU A 783 25.32 -8.47 -2.38
N SER A 784 23.98 -8.56 -2.43
CA SER A 784 23.09 -8.25 -1.31
C SER A 784 22.09 -9.39 -1.01
N LEU A 785 22.09 -9.85 0.24
CA LEU A 785 21.16 -10.81 0.85
C LEU A 785 20.48 -10.21 2.09
N ILE A 786 20.30 -8.89 2.16
CA ILE A 786 19.73 -8.22 3.34
C ILE A 786 18.31 -8.72 3.64
N LEU A 787 18.08 -9.12 4.89
CA LEU A 787 16.78 -9.51 5.43
C LEU A 787 16.46 -8.73 6.72
N PRO A 788 15.17 -8.46 7.03
CA PRO A 788 14.79 -8.03 8.36
C PRO A 788 15.03 -9.18 9.36
N GLY A 789 15.47 -8.87 10.58
CA GLY A 789 15.83 -9.89 11.58
C GLY A 789 14.69 -10.86 11.94
N ASP A 790 13.43 -10.42 11.84
CA ASP A 790 12.23 -11.24 12.04
C ASP A 790 11.75 -11.99 10.78
N ALA A 791 12.55 -12.03 9.72
CA ALA A 791 12.32 -12.93 8.58
C ALA A 791 12.25 -14.39 9.03
N ALA A 792 11.30 -15.14 8.44
CA ALA A 792 11.19 -16.58 8.62
C ALA A 792 12.48 -17.31 8.25
N ASP A 793 12.83 -18.33 9.04
CA ASP A 793 14.14 -18.97 9.02
C ASP A 793 14.44 -19.72 7.72
N ASP A 794 13.42 -20.20 7.02
CA ASP A 794 13.54 -20.84 5.71
C ASP A 794 14.11 -19.89 4.64
N ARG A 795 14.05 -18.57 4.87
CA ARG A 795 14.50 -17.54 3.92
C ARG A 795 15.94 -17.06 4.17
N LYS A 796 16.54 -17.41 5.31
CA LYS A 796 17.88 -16.94 5.72
C LYS A 796 18.97 -17.87 5.21
N ALA A 797 20.04 -17.31 4.67
CA ALA A 797 21.25 -18.06 4.32
C ALA A 797 22.00 -18.51 5.59
N THR A 798 22.66 -19.66 5.54
CA THR A 798 23.48 -20.21 6.63
C THR A 798 24.93 -20.47 6.20
N ASP A 799 25.15 -20.73 4.92
CA ASP A 799 26.46 -21.03 4.33
C ASP A 799 26.80 -20.02 3.21
N LEU A 800 28.08 -19.69 3.10
CA LEU A 800 28.63 -18.76 2.10
C LEU A 800 29.43 -19.47 0.98
N THR A 801 29.52 -20.81 1.01
CA THR A 801 30.32 -21.62 0.09
C THR A 801 29.98 -21.32 -1.38
N GLY A 802 31.02 -21.16 -2.20
CA GLY A 802 30.95 -20.71 -3.58
C GLY A 802 31.35 -19.25 -3.77
N LEU A 803 31.24 -18.39 -2.74
CA LEU A 803 31.67 -16.99 -2.82
C LEU A 803 33.18 -16.82 -3.04
N GLU A 804 34.00 -17.82 -2.71
CA GLU A 804 35.44 -17.81 -2.97
C GLU A 804 35.81 -17.67 -4.47
N ALA A 805 34.86 -17.94 -5.38
CA ALA A 805 35.01 -17.71 -6.82
C ALA A 805 34.71 -16.27 -7.27
N ALA A 806 34.06 -15.45 -6.42
CA ALA A 806 33.67 -14.06 -6.73
C ALA A 806 34.85 -13.08 -6.53
N THR A 807 36.00 -13.35 -7.14
CA THR A 807 37.27 -12.66 -6.87
C THR A 807 37.29 -11.15 -7.19
N ASN A 808 36.27 -10.64 -7.88
CA ASN A 808 36.08 -9.23 -8.21
C ASN A 808 35.09 -8.48 -7.30
N LEU A 809 34.56 -9.13 -6.26
CA LEU A 809 33.59 -8.55 -5.33
C LEU A 809 34.20 -7.40 -4.52
N ASP A 810 33.65 -6.19 -4.69
CA ASP A 810 34.02 -4.96 -3.96
C ASP A 810 33.16 -4.78 -2.70
N TRP A 811 31.88 -5.18 -2.73
CA TRP A 811 31.02 -5.11 -1.54
C TRP A 811 30.10 -6.31 -1.36
N LEU A 812 29.86 -6.66 -0.10
CA LEU A 812 28.98 -7.74 0.33
C LEU A 812 28.07 -7.26 1.47
N ALA A 813 26.77 -7.52 1.35
CA ALA A 813 25.79 -7.26 2.40
C ALA A 813 24.95 -8.51 2.67
N ILE A 814 25.04 -9.06 3.88
CA ILE A 814 24.37 -10.31 4.31
C ILE A 814 23.59 -10.15 5.62
N ASP A 815 23.14 -8.94 5.91
CA ASP A 815 22.44 -8.57 7.15
C ASP A 815 21.18 -9.42 7.39
N GLY A 816 20.95 -9.85 8.64
CA GLY A 816 19.72 -10.55 9.07
C GLY A 816 19.61 -12.04 8.71
N ASN A 817 20.73 -12.68 8.31
CA ASN A 817 20.80 -14.10 7.96
C ASN A 817 21.18 -14.98 9.18
N LYS A 818 21.64 -16.21 8.95
CA LYS A 818 22.16 -17.14 9.97
C LYS A 818 23.58 -17.63 9.64
N VAL A 819 24.37 -16.80 8.96
CA VAL A 819 25.74 -17.14 8.58
C VAL A 819 26.61 -17.27 9.83
N LYS A 820 27.38 -18.36 9.92
CA LYS A 820 28.33 -18.63 11.01
C LYS A 820 29.80 -18.41 10.64
N SER A 821 30.15 -18.62 9.37
CA SER A 821 31.52 -18.59 8.89
C SER A 821 31.68 -17.64 7.73
N LEU A 822 32.75 -16.82 7.78
CA LEU A 822 33.17 -15.95 6.69
C LEU A 822 34.28 -16.60 5.84
N ALA A 823 34.59 -17.90 6.03
CA ALA A 823 35.73 -18.57 5.37
C ALA A 823 35.78 -18.43 3.82
N PRO A 824 34.64 -18.49 3.09
CA PRO A 824 34.60 -18.23 1.64
C PRO A 824 35.13 -16.84 1.22
N LEU A 825 35.09 -15.84 2.12
CA LEU A 825 35.56 -14.48 1.82
C LEU A 825 37.10 -14.35 1.84
N ALA A 826 37.83 -15.34 2.35
CA ALA A 826 39.24 -15.20 2.71
C ALA A 826 40.23 -14.90 1.56
N LYS A 827 39.78 -15.00 0.31
CA LYS A 827 40.57 -14.69 -0.89
C LYS A 827 40.03 -13.49 -1.69
N LEU A 828 38.97 -12.83 -1.22
CA LEU A 828 38.30 -11.73 -1.93
C LEU A 828 39.02 -10.39 -1.69
N THR A 829 40.29 -10.30 -2.11
CA THR A 829 41.19 -9.19 -1.80
C THR A 829 40.77 -7.82 -2.36
N LYS A 830 39.77 -7.80 -3.26
CA LYS A 830 39.13 -6.57 -3.76
C LYS A 830 38.01 -6.03 -2.85
N LEU A 831 37.55 -6.79 -1.87
CA LEU A 831 36.43 -6.41 -1.01
C LEU A 831 36.78 -5.17 -0.16
N THR A 832 36.09 -4.06 -0.39
CA THR A 832 36.20 -2.83 0.40
C THR A 832 35.09 -2.67 1.44
N SER A 833 33.98 -3.39 1.31
CA SER A 833 32.82 -3.25 2.21
C SER A 833 32.16 -4.57 2.58
N LEU A 834 31.99 -4.81 3.89
CA LEU A 834 31.24 -5.94 4.44
C LEU A 834 30.20 -5.47 5.46
N THR A 835 28.91 -5.76 5.20
CA THR A 835 27.83 -5.71 6.20
C THR A 835 27.28 -7.11 6.45
N ALA A 836 27.18 -7.49 7.73
CA ALA A 836 26.71 -8.79 8.19
C ALA A 836 26.03 -8.69 9.57
N TYR A 837 25.28 -7.62 9.82
CA TYR A 837 24.49 -7.40 11.03
C TYR A 837 23.58 -8.59 11.36
N SER A 838 23.38 -8.85 12.65
CA SER A 838 22.40 -9.84 13.15
C SER A 838 22.51 -11.22 12.50
N ASN A 839 23.70 -11.80 12.52
CA ASN A 839 24.03 -13.14 12.02
C ASN A 839 24.49 -14.03 13.20
N GLN A 840 25.25 -15.10 12.93
CA GLN A 840 25.79 -16.02 13.95
C GLN A 840 27.32 -16.16 13.85
N ILE A 841 28.02 -15.11 13.40
CA ILE A 841 29.46 -15.13 13.12
C ILE A 841 30.24 -15.12 14.44
N GLU A 842 31.15 -16.09 14.61
CA GLU A 842 31.99 -16.20 15.82
C GLU A 842 33.44 -15.72 15.60
N SER A 843 33.98 -15.80 14.38
CA SER A 843 35.34 -15.33 14.06
C SER A 843 35.40 -14.42 12.83
N LEU A 844 36.33 -13.46 12.90
CA LEU A 844 36.73 -12.57 11.79
C LEU A 844 38.04 -13.02 11.12
N ASP A 845 38.67 -14.13 11.53
CA ASP A 845 39.94 -14.62 10.94
C ASP A 845 39.95 -14.64 9.40
N PRO A 846 38.85 -15.03 8.70
CA PRO A 846 38.80 -15.00 7.25
C PRO A 846 39.03 -13.61 6.63
N ILE A 847 38.63 -12.52 7.29
CA ILE A 847 38.80 -11.16 6.74
C ILE A 847 40.16 -10.53 7.06
N ALA A 848 41.04 -11.21 7.82
CA ALA A 848 42.32 -10.66 8.27
C ALA A 848 43.32 -10.32 7.15
N GLY A 849 43.14 -10.91 5.96
CA GLY A 849 43.96 -10.65 4.77
C GLY A 849 43.41 -9.57 3.83
N LEU A 850 42.19 -9.07 4.07
CA LEU A 850 41.45 -8.23 3.12
C LEU A 850 41.77 -6.75 3.32
N THR A 851 43.03 -6.37 3.10
CA THR A 851 43.59 -5.04 3.44
C THR A 851 42.96 -3.84 2.71
N ASN A 852 42.07 -4.07 1.74
CA ASN A 852 41.25 -3.05 1.08
C ASN A 852 39.94 -2.70 1.81
N LEU A 853 39.58 -3.45 2.87
CA LEU A 853 38.39 -3.18 3.68
C LEU A 853 38.40 -1.79 4.30
N LYS A 854 37.33 -1.04 4.02
CA LYS A 854 37.01 0.29 4.52
C LYS A 854 35.78 0.29 5.43
N LEU A 855 34.85 -0.65 5.22
CA LEU A 855 33.65 -0.82 6.03
C LEU A 855 33.55 -2.25 6.55
N VAL A 856 33.48 -2.41 7.88
CA VAL A 856 33.20 -3.70 8.55
C VAL A 856 32.07 -3.48 9.55
N MET A 857 30.90 -4.01 9.23
CA MET A 857 29.65 -3.85 10.01
C MET A 857 29.09 -5.22 10.39
N VAL A 858 29.40 -5.68 11.60
CA VAL A 858 29.11 -7.04 12.11
C VAL A 858 28.45 -7.05 13.50
N SER A 859 27.80 -5.96 13.92
CA SER A 859 27.12 -5.92 15.23
C SER A 859 25.93 -6.90 15.30
N GLY A 860 25.60 -7.38 16.50
CA GLY A 860 24.63 -8.46 16.66
C GLY A 860 25.17 -9.84 16.24
N ASN A 861 26.48 -10.05 16.35
CA ASN A 861 27.15 -11.34 16.19
C ASN A 861 27.98 -11.67 17.46
N PRO A 862 28.14 -12.95 17.83
CA PRO A 862 28.95 -13.39 18.97
C PRO A 862 30.47 -13.42 18.67
N ILE A 863 31.04 -12.32 18.19
CA ILE A 863 32.45 -12.27 17.76
C ILE A 863 33.38 -12.58 18.94
N ALA A 864 34.36 -13.46 18.73
CA ALA A 864 35.27 -13.93 19.77
C ALA A 864 36.53 -13.08 20.00
N SER A 865 37.02 -12.34 18.99
CA SER A 865 38.17 -11.43 19.12
C SER A 865 38.22 -10.38 17.99
N THR A 866 38.80 -9.20 18.28
CA THR A 866 39.12 -8.17 17.29
C THR A 866 40.41 -8.41 16.49
N LYS A 867 41.31 -9.29 16.94
CA LYS A 867 42.66 -9.52 16.36
C LYS A 867 42.77 -9.62 14.84
N PRO A 868 41.81 -10.22 14.11
CA PRO A 868 41.81 -10.21 12.65
C PRO A 868 41.88 -8.81 12.01
N LEU A 869 41.36 -7.77 12.67
CA LEU A 869 41.37 -6.40 12.17
C LEU A 869 42.77 -5.75 12.19
N ALA A 870 43.73 -6.30 12.95
CA ALA A 870 45.03 -5.66 13.24
C ALA A 870 45.93 -5.42 12.02
N LYS A 871 45.63 -6.06 10.88
CA LYS A 871 46.36 -5.91 9.61
C LYS A 871 45.64 -5.02 8.59
N LEU A 872 44.42 -4.57 8.90
CA LEU A 872 43.61 -3.75 8.01
C LEU A 872 43.97 -2.27 8.22
N THR A 873 44.44 -1.61 7.17
CA THR A 873 44.99 -0.24 7.21
C THR A 873 44.06 0.82 6.63
N GLN A 874 42.98 0.40 5.95
CA GLN A 874 42.04 1.29 5.26
C GLN A 874 40.67 1.42 5.96
N LEU A 875 40.47 0.83 7.14
CA LEU A 875 39.17 0.83 7.82
C LEU A 875 38.74 2.26 8.14
N LYS A 876 37.66 2.72 7.50
CA LYS A 876 36.97 3.97 7.80
C LYS A 876 35.92 3.78 8.89
N ARG A 877 35.24 2.64 8.93
CA ARG A 877 34.15 2.39 9.87
C ARG A 877 34.14 0.93 10.33
N VAL A 878 34.18 0.75 11.65
CA VAL A 878 34.06 -0.55 12.32
C VAL A 878 32.85 -0.50 13.26
N ALA A 879 31.92 -1.42 13.08
CA ALA A 879 30.79 -1.65 13.98
C ALA A 879 30.70 -3.13 14.32
N LEU A 880 30.78 -3.51 15.60
CA LEU A 880 30.76 -4.92 16.02
C LEU A 880 30.06 -5.15 17.36
N SER A 881 29.84 -6.41 17.70
CA SER A 881 29.43 -6.90 19.02
C SER A 881 30.36 -8.04 19.41
N GLY A 882 30.62 -8.20 20.70
CA GLY A 882 31.33 -9.38 21.22
C GLY A 882 30.36 -10.48 21.64
N LYS A 883 30.89 -11.67 21.87
CA LYS A 883 30.30 -12.66 22.79
C LYS A 883 30.44 -12.22 24.26
N ASP A 884 29.92 -13.01 25.20
CA ASP A 884 30.21 -12.84 26.63
C ASP A 884 31.72 -12.81 26.93
N ASP A 885 32.10 -11.95 27.89
CA ASP A 885 33.47 -11.74 28.37
C ASP A 885 34.48 -11.35 27.27
N PHE A 886 34.00 -10.65 26.23
CA PHE A 886 34.81 -10.13 25.12
C PHE A 886 35.84 -9.09 25.58
N VAL A 887 36.96 -9.03 24.86
CA VAL A 887 37.96 -7.98 25.00
C VAL A 887 38.01 -7.19 23.69
N LEU A 888 37.63 -5.92 23.75
CA LEU A 888 37.89 -4.97 22.68
C LEU A 888 39.30 -4.40 22.88
N ASP A 889 40.27 -4.87 22.10
CA ASP A 889 41.62 -4.29 22.11
C ASP A 889 41.74 -3.22 21.00
N ILE A 890 42.06 -2.00 21.39
CA ILE A 890 42.25 -0.90 20.43
C ILE A 890 43.52 -1.08 19.58
N ALA A 891 44.50 -1.85 20.05
CA ALA A 891 45.66 -2.22 19.24
C ALA A 891 45.24 -2.97 17.95
N ASP A 892 44.15 -3.74 18.01
CA ASP A 892 43.61 -4.49 16.86
C ASP A 892 42.99 -3.58 15.77
N VAL A 893 42.83 -2.28 16.01
CA VAL A 893 42.41 -1.31 14.98
C VAL A 893 43.41 -0.16 14.77
N ALA A 894 44.54 -0.17 15.49
CA ALA A 894 45.57 0.88 15.43
C ALA A 894 46.25 1.02 14.06
N ALA A 895 46.25 -0.04 13.24
CA ALA A 895 46.72 -0.01 11.85
C ALA A 895 45.90 0.94 10.95
N SER A 896 44.64 1.22 11.29
CA SER A 896 43.75 2.15 10.57
C SER A 896 43.59 3.51 11.28
N LYS A 897 44.46 3.88 12.23
CA LYS A 897 44.29 5.11 13.03
C LYS A 897 44.27 6.43 12.23
N GLY A 898 44.80 6.44 11.01
CA GLY A 898 44.76 7.57 10.07
C GLY A 898 43.61 7.53 9.05
N SER A 899 42.75 6.51 9.11
CA SER A 899 41.63 6.29 8.19
C SER A 899 40.29 6.09 8.91
N LEU A 900 40.31 5.62 10.16
CA LEU A 900 39.12 5.26 10.95
C LEU A 900 38.34 6.49 11.42
N GLU A 901 37.24 6.79 10.71
CA GLU A 901 36.25 7.82 11.01
C GLU A 901 35.30 7.41 12.16
N SER A 902 34.99 6.12 12.28
CA SER A 902 33.98 5.60 13.21
C SER A 902 34.35 4.26 13.82
N LEU A 903 34.30 4.16 15.16
CA LEU A 903 34.40 2.91 15.91
C LEU A 903 33.15 2.75 16.79
N SER A 904 32.48 1.60 16.69
CA SER A 904 31.26 1.31 17.43
C SER A 904 31.23 -0.13 17.95
N LEU A 905 31.18 -0.29 19.28
CA LEU A 905 30.92 -1.54 19.97
C LEU A 905 29.51 -1.50 20.59
N TYR A 906 28.78 -2.60 20.40
CA TYR A 906 27.45 -2.81 20.97
C TYR A 906 27.45 -4.10 21.81
N ASP A 907 27.74 -3.98 23.10
CA ASP A 907 27.51 -5.02 24.10
C ASP A 907 26.38 -4.58 25.05
N TYR A 908 25.33 -5.39 25.18
CA TYR A 908 24.22 -5.14 26.12
C TYR A 908 24.28 -6.05 27.37
N SER A 909 25.21 -7.02 27.40
CA SER A 909 25.51 -7.85 28.59
C SER A 909 26.35 -7.11 29.64
N ARG A 910 27.05 -6.04 29.23
CA ARG A 910 27.97 -5.24 30.05
C ARG A 910 29.17 -6.02 30.58
N LYS A 911 29.66 -6.99 29.79
CA LYS A 911 30.81 -7.84 30.11
C LYS A 911 32.08 -7.45 29.37
N THR A 912 31.99 -6.60 28.35
CA THR A 912 33.14 -6.27 27.51
C THR A 912 34.19 -5.46 28.26
N THR A 913 35.41 -5.98 28.28
CA THR A 913 36.60 -5.27 28.78
C THR A 913 37.25 -4.48 27.63
N LEU A 914 37.68 -3.25 27.92
CA LEU A 914 38.49 -2.44 27.01
C LEU A 914 39.97 -2.68 27.30
N ALA A 915 40.74 -3.06 26.29
CA ALA A 915 42.20 -3.11 26.33
C ALA A 915 42.79 -2.00 25.45
N ASN A 916 43.91 -1.43 25.89
CA ASN A 916 44.64 -0.36 25.20
C ASN A 916 43.77 0.88 24.84
N GLY A 917 42.69 1.15 25.57
CA GLY A 917 41.73 2.21 25.28
C GLY A 917 42.35 3.59 25.08
N SER A 918 43.40 3.89 25.83
CA SER A 918 44.20 5.11 25.71
C SER A 918 44.84 5.34 24.35
N GLN A 919 45.06 4.30 23.54
CA GLN A 919 45.58 4.44 22.17
C GLN A 919 44.63 5.21 21.26
N LEU A 920 43.32 5.27 21.56
CA LEU A 920 42.33 6.03 20.79
C LEU A 920 42.72 7.51 20.63
N ALA A 921 43.43 8.08 21.61
CA ALA A 921 43.97 9.45 21.53
C ALA A 921 44.90 9.70 20.33
N THR A 922 45.41 8.65 19.68
CA THR A 922 46.27 8.72 18.48
C THR A 922 45.51 8.62 17.15
N PHE A 923 44.19 8.41 17.17
CA PHE A 923 43.37 8.20 15.98
C PHE A 923 42.86 9.55 15.44
N GLY A 924 43.74 10.29 14.77
CA GLY A 924 43.48 11.67 14.33
C GLY A 924 42.29 11.85 13.37
N SER A 925 41.81 10.78 12.73
CA SER A 925 40.62 10.79 11.86
C SER A 925 39.31 10.40 12.56
N LEU A 926 39.37 9.96 13.83
CA LEU A 926 38.20 9.44 14.55
C LEU A 926 37.22 10.57 14.87
N LYS A 927 36.04 10.50 14.26
CA LYS A 927 34.92 11.42 14.45
C LYS A 927 33.85 10.85 15.37
N LYS A 928 33.69 9.52 15.37
CA LYS A 928 32.56 8.85 16.03
C LYS A 928 33.05 7.68 16.88
N LEU A 929 32.76 7.72 18.17
CA LEU A 929 33.04 6.62 19.10
C LEU A 929 31.77 6.22 19.84
N ARG A 930 31.40 4.94 19.74
CA ARG A 930 30.38 4.31 20.58
C ARG A 930 30.95 3.10 21.30
N LEU A 931 30.85 3.08 22.63
CA LEU A 931 31.26 1.98 23.50
C LEU A 931 30.12 1.65 24.46
N THR A 932 29.12 0.91 23.96
CA THR A 932 28.01 0.41 24.80
C THR A 932 28.43 -0.91 25.46
N GLY A 933 28.20 -1.03 26.76
CA GLY A 933 28.53 -2.20 27.58
C GLY A 933 29.96 -2.24 28.13
N VAL A 934 30.70 -1.14 28.02
CA VAL A 934 32.13 -1.07 28.34
C VAL A 934 32.37 -0.28 29.62
N LYS A 935 33.28 -0.75 30.47
CA LYS A 935 33.83 0.02 31.60
C LYS A 935 35.32 0.33 31.36
N PRO A 936 35.68 1.49 30.78
CA PRO A 936 37.07 1.89 30.58
C PRO A 936 37.79 2.08 31.91
N SER A 937 39.13 1.97 31.92
CA SER A 937 39.92 2.39 33.10
C SER A 937 39.88 3.91 33.27
N ALA A 938 40.40 4.43 34.40
CA ALA A 938 40.57 5.87 34.59
C ALA A 938 41.49 6.51 33.52
N ALA A 939 42.54 5.80 33.11
CA ALA A 939 43.46 6.25 32.07
C ALA A 939 42.81 6.27 30.68
N ASP A 940 42.06 5.22 30.33
CA ASP A 940 41.30 5.18 29.07
C ASP A 940 40.21 6.25 29.06
N SER A 941 39.52 6.47 30.19
CA SER A 941 38.49 7.50 30.33
C SER A 941 39.05 8.91 30.10
N ALA A 942 40.24 9.20 30.62
CA ALA A 942 40.92 10.48 30.40
C ALA A 942 41.36 10.66 28.94
N ALA A 943 41.93 9.61 28.32
CA ALA A 943 42.40 9.62 26.94
C ALA A 943 41.26 9.66 25.89
N ILE A 944 40.14 8.98 26.15
CA ILE A 944 38.90 9.13 25.37
C ILE A 944 38.28 10.51 25.64
N GLY A 945 38.44 11.02 26.87
CA GLY A 945 37.99 12.34 27.30
C GLY A 945 38.50 13.49 26.43
N SER A 946 39.77 13.44 26.00
CA SER A 946 40.42 14.48 25.19
C SER A 946 40.09 14.46 23.69
N LEU A 947 39.41 13.42 23.18
CA LEU A 947 39.09 13.28 21.76
C LEU A 947 38.04 14.28 21.26
N LYS A 948 38.37 15.03 20.20
CA LYS A 948 37.44 15.93 19.50
C LYS A 948 36.51 15.15 18.55
N LEU A 949 35.51 14.49 19.13
CA LEU A 949 34.53 13.68 18.40
C LEU A 949 33.30 14.51 17.99
N GLU A 950 32.79 14.25 16.79
CA GLU A 950 31.45 14.68 16.34
C GLU A 950 30.35 13.96 17.13
N GLN A 951 30.57 12.69 17.48
CA GLN A 951 29.63 11.88 18.27
C GLN A 951 30.40 10.97 19.24
N ARG A 952 30.08 11.08 20.54
CA ARG A 952 30.64 10.26 21.64
C ARG A 952 29.50 9.64 22.44
N ARG A 953 29.48 8.31 22.56
CA ARG A 953 28.54 7.57 23.44
C ARG A 953 29.28 6.46 24.18
N ILE A 954 29.14 6.41 25.50
CA ILE A 954 29.73 5.41 26.40
C ILE A 954 28.65 5.13 27.46
N ASP A 955 28.12 3.91 27.54
CA ASP A 955 26.85 3.59 28.23
C ASP A 955 26.69 2.12 28.69
#